data_AF-A0A6A5BXL3-F1
#
_entry.id   AF-A0A6A5BXL3-F1
#
_cell.length_a   1.000
_cell.length_b   1.000
_cell.length_c   1.000
_cell.angle_alpha   90.00
_cell.angle_beta   90.00
_cell.angle_gamma   90.00
#
_symmetry.space_group_name_H-M   'P 1'
#
loop_
_entity.id
_entity.type
_entity.pdbx_description
1 polymer ?
#
loop_
_entity_poly.entity_id
_entity_poly.type
_entity_poly.pdbx_seq_one_letter_code
_entity_poly.pdbx_strand_id
1 'polypeptide(L)'
;MNSSCADILLFAAYKWQITKPSLLTETNDTYDTSSNKYWVDVQLRWGDFDSHDIERYSRSKFLDYTNDNLSFYPSPTGVLIGIDLAYNYMSAYGNWFPGSKPLIRKAMAKIMKANPALYVLRERIRKGLQLYSSEPTEPYLNSQNYGELFSNQTIWFVDDSNVYRVVVHQTHEGNSANKPINGAIFIFNPKTGQFYLKVIHTSVWAGQKRKGQLAKWKTAEEVTSLIRSLPVEEQPKQIIVTRKGLLDPLEVHLLDFPNIVIKGSELNLPFSALLKIDKFNDLVIKANEPKMLVFNLFDDWRETTNSYTAFLRLILILRAFNVNAEKTKMILKPNKTTITQPHHVWPTLDDQTWMKVELALKDLILSDYGKKNNVKVTSLTQSEVRDIILGMEIAPPSIQQQQIAEIEKEAKEATQLTTITTKKTNAYGEEIITVTSTPYEQETFSSKTDWRMRAISAPNLQIRTKRIFIEQEEISENAYDYVLPMNILKKFIAISDLRTQVMGYVYGKSPEDNPKVKEIHCIVLVPQLGTHKTISVPKQLPDHEILNSLEPLGWIHTQPSSVSHTTLTPQDVTFHSKVMSQHKSWDGEKTVTITCQITPGSCNLTAHKLTPEGYDWGRKNKDIFSDEPQGFNHGAFYEGVQLILSESFMGFFMVPEEGSWNYYFMGYGHTENMEYGVTLGVPKEFYHEVHRPHHF
;
A
#
# COMPACT_ATOMS: atom_id res chain seq x y z
N MET A 1 -4.61 -30.38 -37.98
CA MET A 1 -5.59 -31.42 -38.37
C MET A 1 -5.41 -31.94 -39.81
N ASN A 2 -4.76 -31.21 -40.72
CA ASN A 2 -4.60 -31.64 -42.12
C ASN A 2 -3.27 -32.37 -42.40
N SER A 3 -2.22 -32.05 -41.66
CA SER A 3 -0.93 -32.74 -41.67
C SER A 3 -0.32 -32.74 -40.26
N SER A 4 0.74 -33.53 -40.06
CA SER A 4 1.48 -33.62 -38.80
C SER A 4 2.98 -33.93 -38.99
N CYS A 5 3.73 -33.95 -37.90
CA CYS A 5 5.13 -34.35 -37.82
C CYS A 5 5.41 -35.11 -36.51
N ALA A 6 6.56 -35.77 -36.41
CA ALA A 6 6.94 -36.47 -35.17
C ALA A 6 7.27 -35.50 -34.02
N ASP A 7 6.71 -35.74 -32.83
CA ASP A 7 7.01 -34.98 -31.60
C ASP A 7 8.23 -35.55 -30.85
N ILE A 8 8.36 -36.88 -30.86
CA ILE A 8 9.46 -37.60 -30.20
C ILE A 8 10.06 -38.59 -31.19
N LEU A 9 11.39 -38.62 -31.28
CA LEU A 9 12.12 -39.57 -32.09
C LEU A 9 13.03 -40.43 -31.22
N LEU A 10 12.86 -41.75 -31.32
CA LEU A 10 13.66 -42.74 -30.61
C LEU A 10 14.65 -43.39 -31.59
N PHE A 11 15.87 -43.63 -31.10
CA PHE A 11 16.93 -44.32 -31.84
C PHE A 11 17.23 -45.65 -31.16
N ALA A 12 17.20 -46.73 -31.92
CA ALA A 12 17.58 -48.04 -31.42
C ALA A 12 19.11 -48.12 -31.26
N ALA A 13 19.59 -48.73 -30.18
CA ALA A 13 21.02 -49.04 -30.03
C ALA A 13 21.51 -50.07 -31.08
N TYR A 14 20.59 -50.92 -31.57
CA TYR A 14 20.86 -51.86 -32.66
C TYR A 14 19.69 -51.89 -33.66
N LYS A 15 18.75 -52.83 -33.49
CA LYS A 15 17.54 -53.00 -34.31
C LYS A 15 16.38 -53.42 -33.43
N TRP A 16 15.24 -52.76 -33.58
CA TRP A 16 13.99 -53.23 -33.00
C TRP A 16 13.24 -54.09 -34.00
N GLN A 17 12.70 -55.21 -33.53
CA GLN A 17 11.64 -55.94 -34.23
C GLN A 17 10.34 -55.14 -34.08
N ILE A 18 9.62 -54.96 -35.17
CA ILE A 18 8.48 -54.06 -35.26
C ILE A 18 7.27 -54.82 -35.80
N THR A 19 6.11 -54.57 -35.19
CA THR A 19 4.83 -55.15 -35.61
C THR A 19 4.23 -54.41 -36.80
N LYS A 20 3.23 -55.03 -37.42
CA LYS A 20 2.24 -54.28 -38.22
C LYS A 20 1.48 -53.28 -37.34
N PRO A 21 0.93 -52.19 -37.91
CA PRO A 21 0.17 -51.22 -37.15
C PRO A 21 -1.05 -51.84 -36.46
N SER A 22 -1.15 -51.71 -35.15
CA SER A 22 -2.26 -52.22 -34.33
C SER A 22 -2.68 -51.22 -33.26
N LEU A 23 -3.87 -51.40 -32.68
CA LEU A 23 -4.32 -50.57 -31.56
C LEU A 23 -3.53 -50.86 -30.28
N LEU A 24 -3.47 -49.88 -29.38
CA LEU A 24 -2.87 -49.98 -28.05
C LEU A 24 -3.48 -51.11 -27.19
N THR A 25 -4.75 -51.44 -27.44
CA THR A 25 -5.55 -52.43 -26.70
C THR A 25 -5.37 -53.86 -27.22
N GLU A 26 -4.97 -54.02 -28.48
CA GLU A 26 -4.73 -55.33 -29.10
C GLU A 26 -3.54 -56.06 -28.46
N THR A 27 -3.67 -57.37 -28.24
CA THR A 27 -2.70 -58.20 -27.51
C THR A 27 -1.88 -59.14 -28.39
N ASN A 28 -2.34 -59.42 -29.62
CA ASN A 28 -1.72 -60.43 -30.49
C ASN A 28 -0.80 -59.76 -31.51
N ASP A 29 0.40 -59.39 -31.04
CA ASP A 29 1.39 -58.71 -31.86
C ASP A 29 2.29 -59.72 -32.60
N THR A 30 2.33 -59.62 -33.93
CA THR A 30 3.28 -60.34 -34.80
C THR A 30 4.34 -59.39 -35.33
N TYR A 31 5.61 -59.79 -35.20
CA TYR A 31 6.77 -58.97 -35.59
C TYR A 31 7.28 -59.40 -36.96
N ASP A 32 7.11 -58.53 -37.95
CA ASP A 32 7.34 -58.86 -39.36
C ASP A 32 8.47 -58.02 -39.99
N THR A 33 8.87 -56.91 -39.35
CA THR A 33 9.87 -55.97 -39.89
C THR A 33 10.85 -55.49 -38.81
N SER A 34 11.91 -54.79 -39.21
CA SER A 34 12.88 -54.20 -38.28
C SER A 34 13.15 -52.73 -38.58
N SER A 35 13.40 -51.93 -37.54
CA SER A 35 13.71 -50.51 -37.69
C SER A 35 14.73 -50.03 -36.65
N ASN A 36 15.47 -48.98 -37.00
CA ASN A 36 16.44 -48.31 -36.14
C ASN A 36 15.92 -46.98 -35.58
N LYS A 37 14.80 -46.49 -36.11
CA LYS A 37 14.17 -45.22 -35.73
C LYS A 37 12.70 -45.45 -35.47
N TYR A 38 12.16 -44.78 -34.46
CA TYR A 38 10.75 -44.90 -34.10
C TYR A 38 10.21 -43.55 -33.63
N TRP A 39 9.13 -43.07 -34.24
CA TRP A 39 8.54 -41.79 -33.87
C TRP A 39 7.28 -41.94 -33.01
N VAL A 40 6.99 -40.91 -32.23
CA VAL A 40 5.72 -40.73 -31.52
C VAL A 40 5.14 -39.38 -31.94
N ASP A 41 3.85 -39.38 -32.26
CA ASP A 41 3.05 -38.19 -32.60
C ASP A 41 1.85 -38.14 -31.64
N VAL A 42 1.65 -37.01 -30.96
CA VAL A 42 0.57 -36.80 -30.00
C VAL A 42 -0.47 -35.84 -30.57
N GLN A 43 -1.63 -36.38 -30.93
CA GLN A 43 -2.74 -35.62 -31.47
C GLN A 43 -3.76 -35.28 -30.39
N LEU A 44 -4.09 -33.98 -30.29
CA LEU A 44 -5.17 -33.48 -29.45
C LEU A 44 -6.44 -33.26 -30.29
N ARG A 45 -7.57 -33.67 -29.75
CA ARG A 45 -8.89 -33.53 -30.37
C ARG A 45 -9.88 -32.97 -29.35
N TRP A 46 -10.86 -32.22 -29.84
CA TRP A 46 -12.10 -31.92 -29.11
C TRP A 46 -13.27 -32.62 -29.80
N GLY A 47 -13.72 -33.76 -29.26
CA GLY A 47 -14.83 -34.54 -29.83
C GLY A 47 -16.19 -33.90 -29.58
N ASP A 48 -17.19 -34.37 -30.34
CA ASP A 48 -18.60 -34.04 -30.16
C ASP A 48 -19.43 -35.33 -29.99
N PHE A 49 -20.74 -35.17 -29.82
CA PHE A 49 -21.65 -36.29 -29.59
C PHE A 49 -21.60 -37.34 -30.72
N ASP A 50 -21.54 -36.89 -31.96
CA ASP A 50 -21.57 -37.76 -33.14
C ASP A 50 -20.20 -38.41 -33.41
N SER A 51 -19.12 -37.75 -32.99
CA SER A 51 -17.75 -38.16 -33.26
C SER A 51 -16.86 -37.92 -32.04
N HIS A 52 -16.70 -38.97 -31.23
CA HIS A 52 -15.79 -39.00 -30.07
C HIS A 52 -15.05 -40.34 -29.91
N ASP A 53 -15.17 -41.27 -30.87
CA ASP A 53 -14.38 -42.51 -30.89
C ASP A 53 -12.91 -42.19 -31.22
N ILE A 54 -12.07 -42.28 -30.19
CA ILE A 54 -10.64 -41.94 -30.29
C ILE A 54 -9.82 -43.06 -30.93
N GLU A 55 -10.26 -44.32 -30.90
CA GLU A 55 -9.56 -45.44 -31.54
C GLU A 55 -9.66 -45.31 -33.06
N ARG A 56 -10.90 -45.11 -33.54
CA ARG A 56 -11.16 -44.89 -34.97
C ARG A 56 -10.45 -43.66 -35.49
N TYR A 57 -10.46 -42.57 -34.72
CA TYR A 57 -9.75 -41.34 -35.07
C TYR A 57 -8.23 -41.55 -35.18
N SER A 58 -7.61 -42.16 -34.17
CA SER A 58 -6.16 -42.37 -34.13
C SER A 58 -5.70 -43.25 -35.29
N ARG A 59 -6.47 -44.30 -35.61
CA ARG A 59 -6.21 -45.15 -36.78
C ARG A 59 -6.34 -44.40 -38.10
N SER A 60 -7.43 -43.66 -38.30
CA SER A 60 -7.64 -42.89 -39.52
C SER A 60 -6.51 -41.89 -39.73
N LYS A 61 -6.16 -41.11 -38.71
CA LYS A 61 -5.11 -40.11 -38.81
C LYS A 61 -3.73 -40.69 -39.01
N PHE A 62 -3.41 -41.81 -38.37
CA PHE A 62 -2.15 -42.51 -38.63
C PHE A 62 -2.06 -42.92 -40.10
N LEU A 63 -3.11 -43.52 -40.67
CA LEU A 63 -3.13 -43.96 -42.06
C LEU A 63 -3.14 -42.78 -43.04
N ASP A 64 -3.85 -41.70 -42.73
CA ASP A 64 -3.88 -40.49 -43.55
C ASP A 64 -2.49 -39.85 -43.58
N TYR A 65 -1.88 -39.60 -42.42
CA TYR A 65 -0.61 -38.87 -42.33
C TYR A 65 0.59 -39.69 -42.77
N THR A 66 0.58 -41.02 -42.62
CA THR A 66 1.69 -41.85 -43.09
C THR A 66 1.68 -42.07 -44.60
N ASN A 67 0.54 -41.89 -45.27
CA ASN A 67 0.41 -42.01 -46.73
C ASN A 67 0.36 -40.65 -47.46
N ASP A 68 0.24 -39.55 -46.73
CA ASP A 68 0.19 -38.19 -47.29
C ASP A 68 1.60 -37.61 -47.45
N ASN A 69 1.84 -36.91 -48.57
CA ASN A 69 3.11 -36.28 -48.89
C ASN A 69 3.34 -34.95 -48.14
N LEU A 70 2.30 -34.40 -47.49
CA LEU A 70 2.42 -33.17 -46.68
C LEU A 70 2.93 -33.44 -45.27
N SER A 71 2.77 -34.66 -44.75
CA SER A 71 3.20 -35.03 -43.40
C SER A 71 4.58 -35.69 -43.45
N PHE A 72 5.50 -35.24 -42.61
CA PHE A 72 6.89 -35.71 -42.64
C PHE A 72 7.25 -36.49 -41.38
N TYR A 73 7.48 -37.79 -41.55
CA TYR A 73 7.95 -38.67 -40.48
C TYR A 73 9.38 -39.18 -40.75
N PRO A 74 10.29 -39.15 -39.77
CA PRO A 74 11.69 -39.56 -39.96
C PRO A 74 11.92 -41.06 -40.26
N SER A 75 10.89 -41.89 -40.11
CA SER A 75 10.90 -43.33 -40.37
C SER A 75 9.49 -43.85 -40.68
N PRO A 76 9.33 -44.98 -41.39
CA PRO A 76 8.02 -45.56 -41.67
C PRO A 76 7.38 -46.22 -40.43
N THR A 77 8.12 -46.36 -39.33
CA THR A 77 7.67 -47.00 -38.09
C THR A 77 7.50 -45.99 -36.98
N GLY A 78 6.33 -45.99 -36.34
CA GLY A 78 6.03 -45.14 -35.19
C GLY A 78 4.60 -45.33 -34.68
N VAL A 79 4.18 -44.47 -33.77
CA VAL A 79 2.85 -44.52 -33.16
C VAL A 79 2.23 -43.13 -33.06
N LEU A 80 0.94 -43.05 -33.36
CA LEU A 80 0.12 -41.88 -33.14
C LEU A 80 -0.74 -42.11 -31.88
N ILE A 81 -0.65 -41.20 -30.92
CA ILE A 81 -1.41 -41.19 -29.68
C ILE A 81 -2.47 -40.09 -29.79
N GLY A 82 -3.76 -40.47 -29.77
CA GLY A 82 -4.87 -39.53 -29.78
C GLY A 82 -5.43 -39.30 -28.38
N ILE A 83 -5.64 -38.04 -28.00
CA ILE A 83 -6.31 -37.63 -26.76
C ILE A 83 -7.54 -36.79 -27.11
N ASP A 84 -8.72 -37.25 -26.70
CA ASP A 84 -9.95 -36.46 -26.74
C ASP A 84 -10.08 -35.65 -25.45
N LEU A 85 -9.96 -34.32 -25.59
CA LEU A 85 -9.99 -33.37 -24.49
C LEU A 85 -11.41 -33.15 -23.94
N ALA A 86 -12.45 -33.35 -24.74
CA ALA A 86 -13.84 -33.16 -24.34
C ALA A 86 -14.34 -34.37 -23.52
N TYR A 87 -14.06 -35.58 -24.03
CA TYR A 87 -14.51 -36.84 -23.42
C TYR A 87 -13.48 -37.47 -22.48
N ASN A 88 -12.27 -36.91 -22.40
CA ASN A 88 -11.16 -37.41 -21.59
C ASN A 88 -10.76 -38.87 -21.92
N TYR A 89 -10.88 -39.25 -23.18
CA TYR A 89 -10.47 -40.55 -23.70
C TYR A 89 -9.12 -40.49 -24.41
N MET A 90 -8.41 -41.61 -24.45
CA MET A 90 -7.12 -41.74 -25.12
C MET A 90 -6.99 -43.11 -25.75
N SER A 91 -6.43 -43.15 -26.96
CA SER A 91 -5.98 -44.39 -27.59
C SER A 91 -4.73 -44.10 -28.42
N ALA A 92 -4.13 -45.15 -28.95
CA ALA A 92 -3.00 -45.04 -29.85
C ALA A 92 -3.06 -46.12 -30.93
N TYR A 93 -2.61 -45.76 -32.12
CA TYR A 93 -2.51 -46.66 -33.26
C TYR A 93 -1.16 -46.48 -33.95
N GLY A 94 -0.53 -47.60 -34.29
CA GLY A 94 0.74 -47.58 -35.00
C GLY A 94 1.51 -48.87 -34.79
N ASN A 95 2.79 -48.84 -35.14
CA ASN A 95 3.69 -49.96 -35.00
C ASN A 95 4.17 -50.10 -33.55
N TRP A 96 4.53 -51.32 -33.14
CA TRP A 96 5.02 -51.57 -31.78
C TRP A 96 6.33 -52.35 -31.81
N PHE A 97 7.22 -52.06 -30.87
CA PHE A 97 8.41 -52.89 -30.59
C PHE A 97 8.24 -53.58 -29.23
N PRO A 98 8.99 -54.65 -28.94
CA PRO A 98 8.87 -55.37 -27.68
C PRO A 98 8.94 -54.44 -26.46
N GLY A 99 7.89 -54.42 -25.65
CA GLY A 99 7.78 -53.61 -24.43
C GLY A 99 7.21 -52.19 -24.62
N SER A 100 7.07 -51.67 -25.85
CA SER A 100 6.56 -50.30 -26.07
C SER A 100 5.07 -50.17 -25.73
N LYS A 101 4.25 -51.17 -26.10
CA LYS A 101 2.80 -51.15 -25.86
C LYS A 101 2.44 -51.15 -24.35
N PRO A 102 3.02 -52.03 -23.49
CA PRO A 102 2.83 -51.94 -22.04
C PRO A 102 3.33 -50.64 -21.41
N LEU A 103 4.45 -50.08 -21.92
CA LEU A 103 4.99 -48.82 -21.44
C LEU A 103 4.04 -47.66 -21.73
N ILE A 104 3.61 -47.51 -22.98
CA ILE A 104 2.68 -46.44 -23.40
C ILE A 104 1.36 -46.56 -22.63
N ARG A 105 0.83 -47.78 -22.44
CA ARG A 105 -0.39 -48.00 -21.65
C ARG A 105 -0.26 -47.46 -20.22
N LYS A 106 0.85 -47.79 -19.52
CA LYS A 106 1.10 -47.31 -18.15
C LYS A 106 1.37 -45.81 -18.11
N ALA A 107 2.18 -45.30 -19.04
CA ALA A 107 2.54 -43.89 -19.13
C ALA A 107 1.32 -43.02 -19.39
N MET A 108 0.49 -43.35 -20.39
CA MET A 108 -0.69 -42.57 -20.72
C MET A 108 -1.77 -42.64 -19.63
N ALA A 109 -1.93 -43.78 -18.94
CA ALA A 109 -2.80 -43.85 -17.77
C ALA A 109 -2.36 -42.86 -16.67
N LYS A 110 -1.04 -42.72 -16.44
CA LYS A 110 -0.50 -41.77 -15.48
C LYS A 110 -0.61 -40.32 -15.97
N ILE A 111 -0.32 -40.04 -17.24
CA ILE A 111 -0.42 -38.71 -17.86
C ILE A 111 -1.87 -38.22 -17.81
N MET A 112 -2.83 -39.02 -18.27
CA MET A 112 -4.24 -38.66 -18.22
C MET A 112 -4.70 -38.35 -16.79
N LYS A 113 -4.18 -39.08 -15.79
CA LYS A 113 -4.55 -38.83 -14.39
C LYS A 113 -3.87 -37.59 -13.78
N ALA A 114 -2.58 -37.37 -14.04
CA ALA A 114 -1.73 -36.48 -13.24
C ALA A 114 -1.10 -35.32 -14.01
N ASN A 115 -1.40 -35.14 -15.30
CA ASN A 115 -0.86 -34.02 -16.06
C ASN A 115 -1.47 -32.67 -15.60
N PRO A 116 -0.65 -31.67 -15.22
CA PRO A 116 -1.15 -30.38 -14.74
C PRO A 116 -1.98 -29.61 -15.78
N ALA A 117 -1.63 -29.67 -17.07
CA ALA A 117 -2.38 -28.96 -18.11
C ALA A 117 -3.78 -29.57 -18.30
N LEU A 118 -3.89 -30.90 -18.28
CA LEU A 118 -5.20 -31.59 -18.29
C LEU A 118 -6.01 -31.30 -17.03
N TYR A 119 -5.35 -31.16 -15.87
CA TYR A 119 -6.02 -30.73 -14.63
C TYR A 119 -6.61 -29.32 -14.78
N VAL A 120 -5.82 -28.34 -15.23
CA VAL A 120 -6.29 -26.96 -15.48
C VAL A 120 -7.45 -26.94 -16.47
N LEU A 121 -7.40 -27.74 -17.54
CA LEU A 121 -8.52 -27.86 -18.49
C LEU A 121 -9.80 -28.33 -17.79
N ARG A 122 -9.72 -29.41 -17.00
CA ARG A 122 -10.87 -29.97 -16.27
C ARG A 122 -11.44 -28.98 -15.26
N GLU A 123 -10.59 -28.29 -14.51
CA GLU A 123 -11.02 -27.26 -13.56
C GLU A 123 -11.71 -26.09 -14.24
N ARG A 124 -11.22 -25.64 -15.42
CA ARG A 124 -11.90 -24.61 -16.20
C ARG A 124 -13.26 -25.07 -16.71
N ILE A 125 -13.38 -26.32 -17.17
CA ILE A 125 -14.67 -26.91 -17.57
C ILE A 125 -15.62 -26.96 -16.36
N ARG A 126 -15.17 -27.47 -15.20
CA ARG A 126 -15.96 -27.53 -13.96
C ARG A 126 -16.43 -26.14 -13.53
N LYS A 127 -15.54 -25.15 -13.49
CA LYS A 127 -15.87 -23.73 -13.20
C LYS A 127 -16.90 -23.18 -14.19
N GLY A 128 -16.71 -23.42 -15.49
CA GLY A 128 -17.65 -22.99 -16.54
C GLY A 128 -19.04 -23.62 -16.40
N LEU A 129 -19.11 -24.87 -15.96
CA LEU A 129 -20.34 -25.61 -15.69
C LEU A 129 -20.87 -25.41 -14.26
N GLN A 130 -20.18 -24.62 -13.43
CA GLN A 130 -20.51 -24.38 -12.01
C GLN A 130 -20.61 -25.67 -11.17
N LEU A 131 -19.78 -26.67 -11.50
CA LEU A 131 -19.68 -27.92 -10.75
C LEU A 131 -18.62 -27.78 -9.67
N TYR A 132 -18.99 -28.03 -8.41
CA TYR A 132 -18.09 -28.01 -7.27
C TYR A 132 -17.99 -29.42 -6.67
N SER A 133 -16.77 -29.91 -6.49
CA SER A 133 -16.48 -31.19 -5.82
C SER A 133 -15.58 -30.95 -4.62
N SER A 134 -15.85 -31.64 -3.51
CA SER A 134 -15.00 -31.67 -2.32
C SER A 134 -13.79 -32.58 -2.54
N GLU A 135 -12.93 -32.26 -3.52
CA GLU A 135 -11.66 -32.96 -3.65
C GLU A 135 -10.71 -32.54 -2.50
N PRO A 136 -9.90 -33.45 -1.95
CA PRO A 136 -8.92 -33.11 -0.93
C PRO A 136 -7.86 -32.20 -1.55
N THR A 137 -8.00 -30.90 -1.32
CA THR A 137 -7.02 -29.88 -1.72
C THR A 137 -5.95 -29.75 -0.65
N GLU A 138 -4.74 -29.35 -1.06
CA GLU A 138 -3.74 -29.00 -0.05
C GLU A 138 -4.26 -27.85 0.83
N PRO A 139 -4.19 -27.99 2.16
CA PRO A 139 -4.81 -27.03 3.06
C PRO A 139 -4.08 -25.70 3.00
N TYR A 140 -4.75 -24.58 2.76
CA TYR A 140 -4.12 -23.25 2.65
C TYR A 140 -3.24 -22.91 3.86
N LEU A 141 -2.31 -21.97 3.66
CA LEU A 141 -1.53 -21.42 4.76
C LEU A 141 -2.45 -20.71 5.76
N ASN A 142 -2.39 -21.12 7.03
CA ASN A 142 -3.18 -20.58 8.15
C ASN A 142 -2.37 -20.56 9.45
N SER A 143 -2.97 -20.10 10.55
CA SER A 143 -2.27 -19.98 11.85
C SER A 143 -1.87 -21.32 12.48
N GLN A 144 -2.42 -22.44 12.01
CA GLN A 144 -2.11 -23.77 12.54
C GLN A 144 -0.91 -24.40 11.81
N ASN A 145 -0.76 -24.16 10.50
CA ASN A 145 0.28 -24.78 9.68
C ASN A 145 1.43 -23.84 9.26
N TYR A 146 1.42 -22.55 9.62
CA TYR A 146 2.49 -21.63 9.20
C TYR A 146 3.91 -21.97 9.69
N GLY A 147 4.06 -22.91 10.63
CA GLY A 147 5.36 -23.47 10.98
C GLY A 147 6.07 -24.15 9.81
N GLU A 148 5.30 -24.65 8.81
CA GLU A 148 5.83 -25.28 7.59
C GLU A 148 6.75 -24.35 6.76
N LEU A 149 6.56 -23.03 6.90
CA LEU A 149 7.35 -21.99 6.22
C LEU A 149 8.85 -22.08 6.50
N PHE A 150 9.23 -22.70 7.61
CA PHE A 150 10.62 -22.78 8.08
C PHE A 150 11.24 -24.16 7.91
N SER A 151 10.59 -25.04 7.14
CA SER A 151 11.11 -26.34 6.75
C SER A 151 12.38 -26.23 5.89
N ASN A 152 12.96 -27.36 5.48
CA ASN A 152 14.12 -27.36 4.57
C ASN A 152 13.77 -27.03 3.13
N GLN A 153 12.48 -26.93 2.79
CA GLN A 153 12.04 -26.57 1.45
C GLN A 153 12.19 -25.05 1.22
N THR A 154 12.60 -24.69 0.00
CA THR A 154 12.59 -23.29 -0.44
C THR A 154 11.15 -22.89 -0.74
N ILE A 155 10.61 -21.97 0.06
CA ILE A 155 9.24 -21.47 -0.04
C ILE A 155 9.28 -19.98 -0.40
N TRP A 156 8.47 -19.56 -1.36
CA TRP A 156 8.32 -18.15 -1.71
C TRP A 156 6.91 -17.65 -1.44
N PHE A 157 6.78 -16.48 -0.84
CA PHE A 157 5.58 -15.67 -0.90
C PHE A 157 5.57 -14.83 -2.17
N VAL A 158 4.42 -14.73 -2.82
CA VAL A 158 4.19 -13.78 -3.92
C VAL A 158 3.01 -12.89 -3.58
N ASP A 159 3.26 -11.58 -3.56
CA ASP A 159 2.23 -10.56 -3.35
C ASP A 159 2.10 -9.65 -4.58
N ASP A 160 0.87 -9.58 -5.13
CA ASP A 160 0.53 -8.77 -6.31
C ASP A 160 -0.21 -7.46 -5.94
N SER A 161 -0.33 -7.14 -4.65
CA SER A 161 -1.15 -6.03 -4.15
C SER A 161 -0.73 -4.67 -4.70
N ASN A 162 0.55 -4.49 -4.97
CA ASN A 162 1.13 -3.22 -5.43
C ASN A 162 1.58 -3.23 -6.90
N VAL A 163 1.14 -4.21 -7.69
CA VAL A 163 1.54 -4.35 -9.10
C VAL A 163 0.90 -3.30 -9.98
N TYR A 164 -0.43 -3.13 -9.89
CA TYR A 164 -1.16 -2.10 -10.61
C TYR A 164 -1.69 -1.05 -9.64
N ARG A 165 -1.06 0.12 -9.65
CA ARG A 165 -1.35 1.25 -8.76
C ARG A 165 -1.81 2.45 -9.57
N VAL A 166 -2.77 3.18 -9.05
CA VAL A 166 -3.32 4.38 -9.69
C VAL A 166 -3.41 5.53 -8.69
N VAL A 167 -3.23 6.74 -9.20
CA VAL A 167 -3.70 7.96 -8.54
C VAL A 167 -5.11 8.22 -9.06
N VAL A 168 -6.05 8.34 -8.12
CA VAL A 168 -7.47 8.58 -8.41
C VAL A 168 -7.71 10.08 -8.30
N HIS A 169 -8.25 10.67 -9.36
CA HIS A 169 -8.77 12.03 -9.35
C HIS A 169 -10.28 11.93 -9.47
N GLN A 170 -10.99 12.30 -8.41
CA GLN A 170 -12.44 12.28 -8.36
C GLN A 170 -12.96 13.72 -8.36
N THR A 171 -13.87 14.04 -9.27
CA THR A 171 -14.54 15.35 -9.30
C THR A 171 -15.80 15.32 -8.45
N HIS A 172 -16.32 16.51 -8.10
CA HIS A 172 -17.57 16.65 -7.34
C HIS A 172 -18.77 15.96 -8.06
N GLU A 173 -18.80 16.00 -9.39
CA GLU A 173 -19.81 15.33 -10.23
C GLU A 173 -19.76 13.79 -10.18
N GLY A 174 -18.79 13.21 -9.46
CA GLY A 174 -18.61 11.76 -9.34
C GLY A 174 -17.75 11.15 -10.45
N ASN A 175 -17.24 11.95 -11.40
CA ASN A 175 -16.32 11.45 -12.42
C ASN A 175 -14.98 11.06 -11.78
N SER A 176 -14.49 9.87 -12.10
CA SER A 176 -13.22 9.34 -11.58
C SER A 176 -12.23 9.04 -12.70
N ALA A 177 -11.12 9.77 -12.74
CA ALA A 177 -10.01 9.55 -13.65
C ALA A 177 -8.85 8.86 -12.91
N ASN A 178 -8.35 7.77 -13.49
CA ASN A 178 -7.28 6.95 -12.90
C ASN A 178 -5.98 7.06 -13.71
N LYS A 179 -4.93 7.63 -13.11
CA LYS A 179 -3.60 7.71 -13.71
C LYS A 179 -2.70 6.61 -13.15
N PRO A 180 -2.18 5.67 -13.97
CA PRO A 180 -1.31 4.61 -13.48
C PRO A 180 0.04 5.17 -13.03
N ILE A 181 0.60 4.59 -11.97
CA ILE A 181 1.95 4.86 -11.48
C ILE A 181 2.76 3.56 -11.43
N ASN A 182 4.07 3.67 -11.21
CA ASN A 182 4.92 2.49 -11.07
C ASN A 182 4.44 1.60 -9.91
N GLY A 183 4.41 0.31 -10.19
CA GLY A 183 4.09 -0.74 -9.23
C GLY A 183 5.26 -1.67 -9.02
N ALA A 184 5.05 -2.70 -8.20
CA ALA A 184 6.04 -3.73 -8.00
C ALA A 184 5.41 -5.07 -7.59
N ILE A 185 6.08 -6.15 -7.99
CA ILE A 185 5.82 -7.51 -7.51
C ILE A 185 6.77 -7.78 -6.36
N PHE A 186 6.25 -8.42 -5.31
CA PHE A 186 7.02 -8.84 -4.15
C PHE A 186 7.15 -10.35 -4.13
N ILE A 187 8.39 -10.84 -4.11
CA ILE A 187 8.69 -12.27 -3.97
C ILE A 187 9.62 -12.42 -2.79
N PHE A 188 9.21 -13.18 -1.77
CA PHE A 188 9.89 -13.21 -0.48
C PHE A 188 10.10 -14.63 0.03
N ASN A 189 11.33 -14.95 0.46
CA ASN A 189 11.66 -16.20 1.13
C ASN A 189 11.62 -16.00 2.66
N PRO A 190 10.64 -16.57 3.38
CA PRO A 190 10.45 -16.35 4.82
C PRO A 190 11.54 -17.00 5.67
N LYS A 191 12.27 -17.99 5.16
CA LYS A 191 13.36 -18.65 5.88
C LYS A 191 14.65 -17.85 5.81
N THR A 192 15.00 -17.35 4.63
CA THR A 192 16.29 -16.68 4.43
C THR A 192 16.22 -15.17 4.63
N GLY A 193 15.05 -14.56 4.43
CA GLY A 193 14.88 -13.11 4.38
C GLY A 193 15.05 -12.54 2.97
N GLN A 194 15.44 -13.37 1.99
CA GLN A 194 15.69 -12.92 0.62
C GLN A 194 14.41 -12.37 -0.02
N PHE A 195 14.53 -11.18 -0.61
CA PHE A 195 13.41 -10.44 -1.16
C PHE A 195 13.75 -9.95 -2.56
N TYR A 196 12.95 -10.38 -3.54
CA TYR A 196 13.00 -9.89 -4.89
C TYR A 196 11.88 -8.87 -5.10
N LEU A 197 12.29 -7.66 -5.46
CA LEU A 197 11.43 -6.53 -5.80
C LEU A 197 11.50 -6.31 -7.31
N LYS A 198 10.49 -6.79 -8.04
CA LYS A 198 10.38 -6.52 -9.48
C LYS A 198 9.58 -5.25 -9.68
N VAL A 199 10.22 -4.20 -10.16
CA VAL A 199 9.54 -2.94 -10.52
C VAL A 199 8.79 -3.11 -11.84
N ILE A 200 7.52 -2.70 -11.85
CA ILE A 200 6.65 -2.68 -13.02
C ILE A 200 6.42 -1.23 -13.42
N HIS A 201 7.06 -0.82 -14.51
CA HIS A 201 6.98 0.54 -15.02
C HIS A 201 5.62 0.83 -15.69
N THR A 202 5.19 2.09 -15.68
CA THR A 202 3.91 2.52 -16.26
C THR A 202 3.74 2.18 -17.75
N SER A 203 4.83 2.03 -18.50
CA SER A 203 4.81 1.64 -19.92
C SER A 203 4.14 0.29 -20.17
N VAL A 204 4.16 -0.63 -19.19
CA VAL A 204 3.48 -1.94 -19.29
C VAL A 204 1.96 -1.77 -19.44
N TRP A 205 1.40 -0.65 -18.96
CA TRP A 205 -0.03 -0.37 -18.98
C TRP A 205 -0.48 0.44 -20.20
N ALA A 206 0.45 0.89 -21.05
CA ALA A 206 0.15 1.72 -22.21
C ALA A 206 -0.62 0.92 -23.27
N GLY A 207 -1.74 1.46 -23.76
CA GLY A 207 -2.60 0.79 -24.76
C GLY A 207 -3.40 -0.41 -24.23
N GLN A 208 -3.25 -0.79 -22.96
CA GLN A 208 -3.87 -2.00 -22.41
C GLN A 208 -5.24 -1.72 -21.78
N LYS A 209 -6.18 -2.66 -21.98
CA LYS A 209 -7.50 -2.70 -21.33
C LYS A 209 -7.51 -3.75 -20.21
N ARG A 210 -8.50 -3.67 -19.30
CA ARG A 210 -8.67 -4.62 -18.17
C ARG A 210 -7.39 -4.81 -17.33
N LYS A 211 -6.72 -3.69 -17.01
CA LYS A 211 -5.40 -3.63 -16.36
C LYS A 211 -5.33 -4.41 -15.04
N GLY A 212 -6.43 -4.48 -14.29
CA GLY A 212 -6.49 -5.29 -13.05
C GLY A 212 -6.35 -6.80 -13.28
N GLN A 213 -6.85 -7.34 -14.41
CA GLN A 213 -6.63 -8.73 -14.79
C GLN A 213 -5.20 -8.90 -15.33
N LEU A 214 -4.77 -7.98 -16.20
CA LEU A 214 -3.43 -8.00 -16.78
C LEU A 214 -2.33 -8.00 -15.70
N ALA A 215 -2.52 -7.27 -14.59
CA ALA A 215 -1.59 -7.24 -13.48
C ALA A 215 -1.27 -8.64 -12.91
N LYS A 216 -2.29 -9.51 -12.80
CA LYS A 216 -2.14 -10.87 -12.27
C LYS A 216 -1.36 -11.76 -13.24
N TRP A 217 -1.69 -11.69 -14.53
CA TRP A 217 -0.97 -12.43 -15.58
C TRP A 217 0.47 -11.96 -15.71
N LYS A 218 0.70 -10.65 -15.69
CA LYS A 218 2.05 -10.09 -15.71
C LYS A 218 2.86 -10.49 -14.48
N THR A 219 2.21 -10.58 -13.32
CA THR A 219 2.85 -11.10 -12.10
C THR A 219 3.31 -12.55 -12.28
N ALA A 220 2.42 -13.41 -12.77
CA ALA A 220 2.76 -14.82 -13.02
C ALA A 220 3.88 -14.98 -14.05
N GLU A 221 3.85 -14.20 -15.14
CA GLU A 221 4.90 -14.19 -16.16
C GLU A 221 6.28 -13.83 -15.58
N GLU A 222 6.36 -12.75 -14.79
CA GLU A 222 7.62 -12.29 -14.18
C GLU A 222 8.14 -13.25 -13.10
N VAL A 223 7.24 -13.87 -12.31
CA VAL A 223 7.60 -14.91 -11.34
C VAL A 223 8.17 -16.13 -12.05
N THR A 224 7.53 -16.62 -13.10
CA THR A 224 8.04 -17.74 -13.91
C THR A 224 9.38 -17.41 -14.56
N SER A 225 9.54 -16.19 -15.07
CA SER A 225 10.80 -15.71 -15.64
C SER A 225 11.93 -15.74 -14.60
N LEU A 226 11.66 -15.28 -13.37
CA LEU A 226 12.62 -15.36 -12.27
C LEU A 226 13.00 -16.82 -11.96
N ILE A 227 12.02 -17.73 -11.86
CA ILE A 227 12.29 -19.16 -11.59
C ILE A 227 13.18 -19.77 -12.68
N ARG A 228 12.91 -19.47 -13.96
CA ARG A 228 13.73 -19.91 -15.10
C ARG A 228 15.17 -19.38 -15.05
N SER A 229 15.39 -18.21 -14.43
CA SER A 229 16.72 -17.63 -14.29
C SER A 229 17.55 -18.24 -13.16
N LEU A 230 16.94 -19.01 -12.25
CA LEU A 230 17.62 -19.63 -11.13
C LEU A 230 18.05 -21.08 -11.44
N PRO A 231 19.20 -21.53 -10.88
CA PRO A 231 19.57 -22.94 -10.86
C PRO A 231 18.49 -23.81 -10.19
N VAL A 232 18.39 -25.08 -10.58
CA VAL A 232 17.34 -26.01 -10.11
C VAL A 232 17.38 -26.21 -8.59
N GLU A 233 18.55 -26.05 -7.97
CA GLU A 233 18.79 -26.13 -6.54
C GLU A 233 18.18 -24.95 -5.77
N GLU A 234 18.12 -23.77 -6.38
CA GLU A 234 17.59 -22.53 -5.78
C GLU A 234 16.11 -22.31 -6.10
N GLN A 235 15.56 -23.06 -7.06
CA GLN A 235 14.15 -22.97 -7.41
C GLN A 235 13.24 -23.33 -6.21
N PRO A 236 12.14 -22.58 -6.00
CA PRO A 236 11.21 -22.86 -4.93
C PRO A 236 10.55 -24.23 -5.14
N LYS A 237 10.33 -24.96 -4.05
CA LYS A 237 9.46 -26.16 -4.07
C LYS A 237 8.00 -25.80 -3.85
N GLN A 238 7.76 -24.63 -3.26
CA GLN A 238 6.41 -24.14 -2.98
C GLN A 238 6.33 -22.63 -3.15
N ILE A 239 5.23 -22.18 -3.75
CA ILE A 239 4.87 -20.77 -3.91
C ILE A 239 3.54 -20.53 -3.20
N ILE A 240 3.53 -19.59 -2.27
CA ILE A 240 2.35 -19.18 -1.52
C ILE A 240 1.92 -17.81 -2.03
N VAL A 241 0.70 -17.73 -2.57
CA VAL A 241 0.12 -16.46 -3.01
C VAL A 241 -0.68 -15.82 -1.88
N THR A 242 -0.50 -14.51 -1.69
CA THR A 242 -1.30 -13.75 -0.71
C THR A 242 -2.75 -13.56 -1.16
N ARG A 243 -2.99 -13.53 -2.47
CA ARG A 243 -4.31 -13.26 -3.05
C ARG A 243 -4.73 -14.39 -4.00
N LYS A 244 -5.91 -14.97 -3.75
CA LYS A 244 -6.46 -16.10 -4.51
C LYS A 244 -6.54 -15.85 -6.02
N GLY A 245 -6.68 -14.59 -6.44
CA GLY A 245 -6.73 -14.22 -7.85
C GLY A 245 -5.45 -14.52 -8.65
N LEU A 246 -4.34 -14.82 -7.98
CA LEU A 246 -3.05 -15.14 -8.60
C LEU A 246 -2.82 -16.66 -8.79
N LEU A 247 -3.65 -17.52 -8.18
CA LEU A 247 -3.56 -18.99 -8.32
C LEU A 247 -3.67 -19.41 -9.80
N ASP A 248 -4.81 -19.09 -10.44
CA ASP A 248 -5.08 -19.50 -11.81
C ASP A 248 -3.99 -19.04 -12.82
N PRO A 249 -3.49 -17.78 -12.80
CA PRO A 249 -2.38 -17.38 -13.66
C PRO A 249 -1.07 -18.14 -13.41
N LEU A 250 -0.71 -18.38 -12.14
CA LEU A 250 0.52 -19.11 -11.82
C LEU A 250 0.45 -20.57 -12.23
N GLU A 251 -0.69 -21.24 -12.05
CA GLU A 251 -0.89 -22.63 -12.50
C GLU A 251 -0.67 -22.78 -14.01
N VAL A 252 -1.07 -21.78 -14.79
CA VAL A 252 -0.89 -21.77 -16.24
C VAL A 252 0.56 -21.49 -16.63
N HIS A 253 1.20 -20.52 -15.97
CA HIS A 253 2.57 -20.14 -16.30
C HIS A 253 3.63 -21.10 -15.76
N LEU A 254 3.29 -21.95 -14.78
CA LEU A 254 4.20 -22.93 -14.16
C LEU A 254 3.98 -24.37 -14.65
N LEU A 255 3.30 -24.57 -15.79
CA LEU A 255 3.15 -25.89 -16.41
C LEU A 255 4.49 -26.58 -16.71
N ASP A 256 5.53 -25.79 -17.00
CA ASP A 256 6.91 -26.29 -17.20
C ASP A 256 7.59 -26.75 -15.89
N PHE A 257 7.00 -26.41 -14.73
CA PHE A 257 7.53 -26.67 -13.39
C PHE A 257 6.56 -27.50 -12.55
N PRO A 258 6.27 -28.75 -12.94
CA PRO A 258 5.23 -29.58 -12.30
C PRO A 258 5.53 -29.96 -10.85
N ASN A 259 6.77 -29.77 -10.39
CA ASN A 259 7.21 -30.07 -9.02
C ASN A 259 7.04 -28.89 -8.05
N ILE A 260 6.62 -27.71 -8.55
CA ILE A 260 6.41 -26.53 -7.71
C ILE A 260 4.94 -26.52 -7.27
N VAL A 261 4.74 -26.60 -5.96
CA VAL A 261 3.40 -26.55 -5.35
C VAL A 261 2.93 -25.10 -5.28
N ILE A 262 1.72 -24.81 -5.75
CA ILE A 262 1.11 -23.47 -5.67
C ILE A 262 0.00 -23.51 -4.62
N LYS A 263 0.10 -22.64 -3.61
CA LYS A 263 -0.76 -22.66 -2.42
C LYS A 263 -1.34 -21.28 -2.14
N GLY A 264 -2.59 -21.23 -1.69
CA GLY A 264 -3.22 -20.01 -1.19
C GLY A 264 -2.89 -19.75 0.28
N SER A 265 -3.05 -18.50 0.70
CA SER A 265 -2.99 -18.10 2.11
C SER A 265 -4.36 -17.63 2.61
N GLU A 266 -4.78 -18.10 3.78
CA GLU A 266 -5.89 -17.53 4.55
C GLU A 266 -5.42 -16.36 5.42
N LEU A 267 -4.12 -16.27 5.69
CA LEU A 267 -3.51 -15.15 6.38
C LEU A 267 -3.44 -13.93 5.46
N ASN A 268 -4.02 -12.80 5.88
CA ASN A 268 -3.88 -11.53 5.18
C ASN A 268 -2.54 -10.86 5.56
N LEU A 269 -1.43 -11.36 5.01
CA LEU A 269 -0.10 -10.87 5.33
C LEU A 269 0.14 -9.44 4.78
N PRO A 270 0.80 -8.54 5.55
CA PRO A 270 0.85 -7.12 5.24
C PRO A 270 2.02 -6.74 4.31
N PHE A 271 2.38 -7.58 3.33
CA PHE A 271 3.50 -7.29 2.41
C PHE A 271 3.26 -6.03 1.56
N SER A 272 2.00 -5.67 1.32
CA SER A 272 1.64 -4.41 0.67
C SER A 272 2.20 -3.16 1.39
N ALA A 273 2.48 -3.25 2.69
CA ALA A 273 3.04 -2.17 3.49
C ALA A 273 4.54 -1.89 3.18
N LEU A 274 5.23 -2.77 2.43
CA LEU A 274 6.63 -2.56 2.05
C LEU A 274 6.84 -1.23 1.28
N LEU A 275 5.87 -0.80 0.45
CA LEU A 275 5.96 0.51 -0.24
C LEU A 275 5.60 1.71 0.64
N LYS A 276 5.28 1.50 1.92
CA LYS A 276 5.22 2.59 2.91
C LYS A 276 6.61 2.92 3.48
N ILE A 277 7.61 2.07 3.22
CA ILE A 277 9.01 2.27 3.59
C ILE A 277 9.69 3.10 2.51
N ASP A 278 10.34 4.19 2.91
CA ASP A 278 10.85 5.20 1.99
C ASP A 278 11.89 4.62 1.00
N LYS A 279 12.77 3.73 1.49
CA LYS A 279 13.78 3.04 0.66
C LYS A 279 13.16 2.34 -0.56
N PHE A 280 12.11 1.54 -0.35
CA PHE A 280 11.45 0.81 -1.44
C PHE A 280 10.57 1.72 -2.29
N ASN A 281 9.83 2.64 -1.66
CA ASN A 281 8.95 3.56 -2.38
C ASN A 281 9.73 4.44 -3.37
N ASP A 282 10.86 5.00 -2.94
CA ASP A 282 11.73 5.82 -3.78
C ASP A 282 12.28 5.05 -4.97
N LEU A 283 12.73 3.80 -4.75
CA LEU A 283 13.28 2.95 -5.79
C LEU A 283 12.27 2.60 -6.88
N VAL A 284 10.99 2.43 -6.50
CA VAL A 284 9.89 2.14 -7.43
C VAL A 284 9.44 3.40 -8.16
N ILE A 285 9.27 4.53 -7.46
CA ILE A 285 8.79 5.78 -8.08
C ILE A 285 9.85 6.35 -9.05
N LYS A 286 11.14 6.32 -8.68
CA LYS A 286 12.24 6.86 -9.51
C LYS A 286 12.66 5.93 -10.65
N ALA A 287 12.04 4.76 -10.81
CA ALA A 287 12.40 3.82 -11.86
C ALA A 287 11.85 4.27 -13.22
N ASN A 288 12.72 4.34 -14.22
CA ASN A 288 12.36 4.68 -15.60
C ASN A 288 12.10 3.44 -16.48
N GLU A 289 12.42 2.25 -15.96
CA GLU A 289 12.26 0.98 -16.67
C GLU A 289 11.95 -0.17 -15.70
N PRO A 290 11.40 -1.31 -16.19
CA PRO A 290 11.24 -2.51 -15.38
C PRO A 290 12.60 -3.08 -14.95
N LYS A 291 12.79 -3.27 -13.64
CA LYS A 291 14.05 -3.79 -13.06
C LYS A 291 13.79 -4.77 -11.93
N MET A 292 14.67 -5.77 -11.79
CA MET A 292 14.67 -6.68 -10.65
C MET A 292 15.69 -6.19 -9.63
N LEU A 293 15.28 -6.03 -8.38
CA LEU A 293 16.13 -5.64 -7.27
C LEU A 293 16.09 -6.73 -6.19
N VAL A 294 17.25 -7.02 -5.59
CA VAL A 294 17.38 -8.06 -4.56
C VAL A 294 17.76 -7.41 -3.23
N PHE A 295 17.09 -7.80 -2.16
CA PHE A 295 17.33 -7.36 -0.79
C PHE A 295 17.29 -8.54 0.18
N ASN A 296 17.70 -8.29 1.42
CA ASN A 296 17.40 -9.14 2.56
C ASN A 296 16.52 -8.35 3.53
N LEU A 297 15.27 -8.76 3.73
CA LEU A 297 14.34 -8.08 4.66
C LEU A 297 14.65 -8.39 6.13
N PHE A 298 15.54 -9.32 6.42
CA PHE A 298 16.00 -9.57 7.79
C PHE A 298 17.27 -8.82 8.13
N ASP A 299 17.91 -8.12 7.17
CA ASP A 299 19.22 -7.52 7.35
C ASP A 299 20.21 -8.52 8.01
N ASP A 300 20.60 -8.28 9.25
CA ASP A 300 21.51 -9.06 10.09
C ASP A 300 20.81 -9.86 11.21
N TRP A 301 19.47 -9.82 11.33
CA TRP A 301 18.74 -10.43 12.45
C TRP A 301 18.97 -11.94 12.60
N ARG A 302 19.37 -12.63 11.53
CA ARG A 302 19.65 -14.06 11.54
C ARG A 302 20.94 -14.44 12.28
N GLU A 303 21.77 -13.46 12.64
CA GLU A 303 22.96 -13.67 13.47
C GLU A 303 22.58 -13.91 14.94
N THR A 304 21.55 -13.23 15.44
CA THR A 304 21.10 -13.33 16.85
C THR A 304 19.78 -14.09 17.03
N THR A 305 18.94 -14.18 15.98
CA THR A 305 17.61 -14.79 16.05
C THR A 305 17.39 -15.87 14.97
N ASN A 306 16.47 -16.80 15.24
CA ASN A 306 16.08 -17.80 14.24
C ASN A 306 15.14 -17.19 13.18
N SER A 307 14.99 -17.86 12.05
CA SER A 307 14.15 -17.41 10.93
C SER A 307 12.68 -17.21 11.31
N TYR A 308 12.17 -18.02 12.24
CA TYR A 308 10.79 -17.93 12.71
C TYR A 308 10.55 -16.60 13.46
N THR A 309 11.43 -16.25 14.40
CA THR A 309 11.36 -14.99 15.15
C THR A 309 11.60 -13.79 14.24
N ALA A 310 12.59 -13.87 13.33
CA ALA A 310 12.86 -12.81 12.35
C ALA A 310 11.66 -12.55 11.44
N PHE A 311 10.97 -13.60 11.00
CA PHE A 311 9.73 -13.49 10.22
C PHE A 311 8.62 -12.82 11.03
N LEU A 312 8.39 -13.23 12.28
CA LEU A 312 7.36 -12.61 13.13
C LEU A 312 7.65 -11.12 13.41
N ARG A 313 8.92 -10.77 13.67
CA ARG A 313 9.37 -9.37 13.78
C ARG A 313 9.02 -8.58 12.51
N LEU A 314 9.33 -9.13 11.34
CA LEU A 314 8.99 -8.50 10.05
C LEU A 314 7.48 -8.30 9.91
N ILE A 315 6.67 -9.34 10.15
CA ILE A 315 5.21 -9.24 10.04
C ILE A 315 4.64 -8.20 11.02
N LEU A 316 5.16 -8.15 12.26
CA LEU A 316 4.77 -7.17 13.26
C LEU A 316 5.05 -5.73 12.79
N ILE A 317 6.25 -5.48 12.27
CA ILE A 317 6.63 -4.16 11.72
C ILE A 317 5.73 -3.79 10.54
N LEU A 318 5.56 -4.69 9.57
CA LEU A 318 4.74 -4.43 8.39
C LEU A 318 3.26 -4.23 8.73
N ARG A 319 2.73 -4.96 9.72
CA ARG A 319 1.36 -4.77 10.23
C ARG A 319 1.20 -3.40 10.88
N ALA A 320 2.16 -2.99 11.71
CA ALA A 320 2.17 -1.67 12.32
C ALA A 320 2.23 -0.55 11.25
N PHE A 321 3.05 -0.69 10.20
CA PHE A 321 3.02 0.21 9.05
C PHE A 321 1.68 0.22 8.33
N ASN A 322 0.98 -0.92 8.28
CA ASN A 322 -0.34 -0.97 7.67
C ASN A 322 -1.36 -0.16 8.48
N VAL A 323 -1.31 -0.27 9.81
CA VAL A 323 -2.16 0.42 10.79
C VAL A 323 -1.85 1.92 10.85
N ASN A 324 -0.62 2.30 11.19
CA ASN A 324 -0.20 3.69 11.34
C ASN A 324 1.28 3.84 10.98
N ALA A 325 1.54 4.26 9.75
CA ALA A 325 2.89 4.42 9.23
C ALA A 325 3.70 5.48 9.98
N GLU A 326 3.08 6.59 10.39
CA GLU A 326 3.79 7.69 11.07
C GLU A 326 4.27 7.26 12.46
N LYS A 327 3.38 6.71 13.29
CA LYS A 327 3.75 6.21 14.62
C LYS A 327 4.77 5.08 14.53
N THR A 328 4.64 4.20 13.55
CA THR A 328 5.60 3.11 13.33
C THR A 328 7.00 3.64 13.04
N LYS A 329 7.13 4.66 12.18
CA LYS A 329 8.42 5.33 11.92
C LYS A 329 9.01 5.95 13.19
N MET A 330 8.19 6.57 14.03
CA MET A 330 8.65 7.14 15.31
C MET A 330 9.12 6.06 16.29
N ILE A 331 8.42 4.93 16.39
CA ILE A 331 8.81 3.81 17.24
C ILE A 331 10.14 3.21 16.77
N LEU A 332 10.34 3.07 15.45
CA LEU A 332 11.56 2.51 14.88
C LEU A 332 12.78 3.46 14.99
N LYS A 333 12.55 4.77 14.91
CA LYS A 333 13.60 5.79 14.97
C LYS A 333 13.23 6.90 15.95
N PRO A 334 13.29 6.64 17.28
CA PRO A 334 12.89 7.61 18.28
C PRO A 334 13.88 8.78 18.37
N ASN A 335 15.17 8.54 18.10
CA ASN A 335 16.24 9.51 18.29
C ASN A 335 17.16 9.58 17.07
N LYS A 336 17.85 10.71 16.86
CA LYS A 336 18.85 10.89 15.78
C LYS A 336 20.04 9.92 15.89
N THR A 337 20.31 9.40 17.08
CA THR A 337 21.38 8.42 17.33
C THR A 337 21.08 7.04 16.75
N THR A 338 19.81 6.74 16.46
CA THR A 338 19.40 5.48 15.85
C THR A 338 19.69 5.51 14.35
N ILE A 339 20.80 4.88 13.96
CA ILE A 339 21.23 4.82 12.56
C ILE A 339 20.69 3.57 11.85
N THR A 340 20.45 3.71 10.55
CA THR A 340 20.21 2.57 9.65
C THR A 340 21.41 2.50 8.72
N GLN A 341 22.04 1.33 8.63
CA GLN A 341 23.16 1.15 7.69
C GLN A 341 22.69 1.34 6.24
N PRO A 342 23.54 1.83 5.32
CA PRO A 342 23.14 2.08 3.93
C PRO A 342 22.57 0.84 3.21
N HIS A 343 23.15 -0.33 3.50
CA HIS A 343 22.71 -1.61 2.93
C HIS A 343 21.50 -2.22 3.65
N HIS A 344 21.20 -1.78 4.88
CA HIS A 344 20.07 -2.28 5.67
C HIS A 344 18.75 -1.57 5.36
N VAL A 345 17.65 -2.24 5.68
CA VAL A 345 16.29 -1.68 5.62
C VAL A 345 15.90 -1.09 6.97
N TRP A 346 16.27 -1.76 8.06
CA TRP A 346 15.84 -1.48 9.42
C TRP A 346 16.92 -0.76 10.24
N PRO A 347 16.55 -0.02 11.29
CA PRO A 347 17.52 0.54 12.23
C PRO A 347 18.37 -0.56 12.87
N THR A 348 19.65 -0.27 13.09
CA THR A 348 20.55 -1.17 13.82
C THR A 348 20.30 -0.99 15.31
N LEU A 349 19.72 -2.01 15.95
CA LEU A 349 19.34 -2.03 17.36
C LEU A 349 19.85 -3.32 18.01
N ASP A 350 20.17 -3.26 19.29
CA ASP A 350 20.46 -4.44 20.11
C ASP A 350 19.17 -5.21 20.47
N ASP A 351 19.31 -6.47 20.86
CA ASP A 351 18.17 -7.36 21.12
C ASP A 351 17.24 -6.83 22.24
N GLN A 352 17.77 -6.14 23.27
CA GLN A 352 16.93 -5.57 24.32
C GLN A 352 16.09 -4.40 23.81
N THR A 353 16.66 -3.56 22.95
CA THR A 353 15.91 -2.47 22.33
C THR A 353 14.89 -3.00 21.34
N TRP A 354 15.22 -4.06 20.56
CA TRP A 354 14.25 -4.73 19.70
C TRP A 354 13.04 -5.25 20.48
N MET A 355 13.22 -5.87 21.66
CA MET A 355 12.09 -6.30 22.48
C MET A 355 11.15 -5.13 22.87
N LYS A 356 11.71 -3.97 23.24
CA LYS A 356 10.91 -2.77 23.57
C LYS A 356 10.15 -2.24 22.35
N VAL A 357 10.81 -2.21 21.19
CA VAL A 357 10.21 -1.82 19.92
C VAL A 357 9.08 -2.77 19.53
N GLU A 358 9.30 -4.07 19.61
CA GLU A 358 8.28 -5.08 19.30
C GLU A 358 7.04 -4.95 20.20
N LEU A 359 7.23 -4.73 21.50
CA LEU A 359 6.11 -4.46 22.43
C LEU A 359 5.33 -3.21 22.02
N ALA A 360 6.02 -2.10 21.73
CA ALA A 360 5.37 -0.87 21.30
C ALA A 360 4.60 -1.02 19.97
N LEU A 361 5.15 -1.79 19.01
CA LEU A 361 4.47 -2.09 17.75
C LEU A 361 3.24 -2.96 17.95
N LYS A 362 3.33 -3.97 18.83
CA LYS A 362 2.19 -4.82 19.21
C LYS A 362 1.08 -3.99 19.84
N ASP A 363 1.40 -3.13 20.80
CA ASP A 363 0.42 -2.28 21.47
C ASP A 363 -0.26 -1.31 20.50
N LEU A 364 0.49 -0.76 19.53
CA LEU A 364 -0.06 0.08 18.47
C LEU A 364 -1.10 -0.66 17.63
N ILE A 365 -0.81 -1.90 17.23
CA ILE A 365 -1.72 -2.73 16.42
C ILE A 365 -2.98 -3.08 17.22
N LEU A 366 -2.82 -3.53 18.46
CA LEU A 366 -3.93 -3.94 19.30
C LEU A 366 -4.81 -2.75 19.71
N SER A 367 -4.22 -1.58 19.96
CA SER A 367 -4.99 -0.36 20.26
C SER A 367 -5.86 0.07 19.07
N ASP A 368 -5.33 -0.02 17.84
CA ASP A 368 -6.13 0.26 16.63
C ASP A 368 -7.26 -0.76 16.44
N TYR A 369 -6.97 -2.05 16.65
CA TYR A 369 -7.99 -3.11 16.58
C TYR A 369 -9.09 -2.89 17.61
N GLY A 370 -8.72 -2.61 18.86
CA GLY A 370 -9.66 -2.36 19.96
C GLY A 370 -10.54 -1.14 19.71
N LYS A 371 -9.98 -0.07 19.14
CA LYS A 371 -10.76 1.13 18.75
C LYS A 371 -11.73 0.86 17.60
N LYS A 372 -11.30 0.14 16.56
CA LYS A 372 -12.14 -0.15 15.40
C LYS A 372 -13.30 -1.10 15.72
N ASN A 373 -13.05 -2.07 16.60
CA ASN A 373 -14.03 -3.10 16.95
C ASN A 373 -14.72 -2.86 18.29
N ASN A 374 -14.41 -1.76 18.98
CA ASN A 374 -14.90 -1.45 20.33
C ASN A 374 -14.65 -2.59 21.35
N VAL A 375 -13.46 -3.19 21.31
CA VAL A 375 -13.04 -4.28 22.21
C VAL A 375 -11.90 -3.81 23.13
N LYS A 376 -11.98 -4.12 24.42
CA LYS A 376 -10.87 -3.88 25.36
C LYS A 376 -9.71 -4.81 25.03
N VAL A 377 -8.52 -4.26 24.77
CA VAL A 377 -7.33 -5.06 24.42
C VAL A 377 -6.98 -6.11 25.49
N THR A 378 -7.27 -5.82 26.76
CA THR A 378 -6.99 -6.71 27.89
C THR A 378 -7.85 -7.97 27.93
N SER A 379 -8.95 -8.04 27.17
CA SER A 379 -9.79 -9.24 27.09
C SER A 379 -9.36 -10.21 25.99
N LEU A 380 -8.35 -9.87 25.19
CA LEU A 380 -7.87 -10.71 24.10
C LEU A 380 -6.97 -11.83 24.63
N THR A 381 -7.24 -13.06 24.20
CA THR A 381 -6.41 -14.24 24.41
C THR A 381 -5.12 -14.17 23.57
N GLN A 382 -4.09 -14.93 23.94
CA GLN A 382 -2.84 -14.98 23.16
C GLN A 382 -3.04 -15.50 21.72
N SER A 383 -3.98 -16.42 21.53
CA SER A 383 -4.38 -16.91 20.20
C SER A 383 -5.00 -15.80 19.36
N GLU A 384 -5.92 -15.01 19.92
CA GLU A 384 -6.54 -13.88 19.21
C GLU A 384 -5.51 -12.80 18.88
N VAL A 385 -4.62 -12.47 19.83
CA VAL A 385 -3.54 -11.51 19.59
C VAL A 385 -2.66 -11.96 18.41
N ARG A 386 -2.28 -13.25 18.37
CA ARG A 386 -1.50 -13.82 17.28
C ARG A 386 -2.26 -13.73 15.96
N ASP A 387 -3.53 -14.11 15.95
CA ASP A 387 -4.37 -14.14 14.77
C ASP A 387 -4.62 -12.72 14.21
N ILE A 388 -4.77 -11.70 15.08
CA ILE A 388 -4.83 -10.27 14.70
C ILE A 388 -3.53 -9.84 13.99
N ILE A 389 -2.36 -10.20 14.55
CA ILE A 389 -1.06 -9.83 13.98
C ILE A 389 -0.84 -10.53 12.64
N LEU A 390 -1.19 -11.81 12.54
CA LEU A 390 -1.10 -12.58 11.30
C LEU A 390 -2.17 -12.20 10.27
N GLY A 391 -3.21 -11.46 10.69
CA GLY A 391 -4.26 -10.93 9.82
C GLY A 391 -5.30 -11.97 9.45
N MET A 392 -5.66 -12.86 10.38
CA MET A 392 -6.84 -13.70 10.24
C MET A 392 -8.10 -12.89 10.57
N GLU A 393 -9.20 -13.22 9.89
CA GLU A 393 -10.51 -12.70 10.25
C GLU A 393 -11.00 -13.39 11.53
N ILE A 394 -11.16 -12.61 12.59
CA ILE A 394 -11.67 -13.09 13.88
C ILE A 394 -13.03 -12.43 14.08
N ALA A 395 -14.05 -13.22 14.44
CA ALA A 395 -15.31 -12.66 14.88
C ALA A 395 -15.06 -11.88 16.19
N PRO A 396 -15.51 -10.62 16.33
CA PRO A 396 -15.35 -9.89 17.58
C PRO A 396 -15.91 -10.72 18.73
N PRO A 397 -15.16 -10.91 19.85
CA PRO A 397 -15.65 -11.69 20.97
C PRO A 397 -16.98 -11.12 21.46
N SER A 398 -17.96 -11.99 21.70
CA SER A 398 -19.32 -11.56 22.06
C SER A 398 -19.33 -10.85 23.42
N ILE A 399 -20.26 -9.92 23.61
CA ILE A 399 -20.41 -9.17 24.87
C ILE A 399 -20.59 -10.13 26.08
N GLN A 400 -21.19 -11.30 25.87
CA GLN A 400 -21.30 -12.35 26.90
C GLN A 400 -19.94 -12.99 27.26
N GLN A 401 -19.07 -13.25 26.28
CA GLN A 401 -17.71 -13.76 26.56
C GLN A 401 -16.86 -12.71 27.29
N GLN A 402 -17.07 -11.43 27.00
CA GLN A 402 -16.42 -10.32 27.73
C GLN A 402 -16.87 -10.27 29.20
N GLN A 403 -18.17 -10.43 29.47
CA GLN A 403 -18.69 -10.47 30.85
C GLN A 403 -18.17 -11.68 31.63
N ILE A 404 -18.08 -12.85 31.00
CA ILE A 404 -17.55 -14.07 31.66
C ILE A 404 -16.04 -13.91 31.96
N ALA A 405 -15.28 -13.33 31.04
CA ALA A 405 -13.85 -13.07 31.26
C ALA A 405 -13.61 -11.99 32.32
N GLU A 406 -14.45 -10.94 32.40
CA GLU A 406 -14.40 -9.94 33.47
C GLU A 406 -14.73 -10.57 34.84
N ILE A 407 -15.74 -11.44 34.92
CA ILE A 407 -16.11 -12.17 36.15
C ILE A 407 -14.99 -13.14 36.59
N GLU A 408 -14.36 -13.87 35.65
CA GLU A 408 -13.22 -14.75 35.97
C GLU A 408 -11.98 -13.96 36.42
N LYS A 409 -11.81 -12.73 35.91
CA LYS A 409 -10.71 -11.85 36.29
C LYS A 409 -10.93 -11.23 37.66
N GLU A 410 -12.16 -10.82 37.98
CA GLU A 410 -12.57 -10.41 39.34
C GLU A 410 -12.38 -11.56 40.34
N ALA A 411 -12.65 -12.81 39.95
CA ALA A 411 -12.41 -13.98 40.80
C ALA A 411 -10.90 -14.27 41.04
N LYS A 412 -10.01 -13.86 40.14
CA LYS A 412 -8.55 -14.01 40.28
C LYS A 412 -7.86 -12.81 40.95
N GLU A 413 -8.42 -11.60 40.82
CA GLU A 413 -7.87 -10.39 41.43
C GLU A 413 -8.22 -10.25 42.93
N ALA A 414 -9.11 -11.11 43.46
CA ALA A 414 -9.49 -11.16 44.86
C ALA A 414 -8.37 -11.63 45.85
N THR A 415 -7.12 -11.84 45.41
CA THR A 415 -6.06 -12.37 46.29
C THR A 415 -4.76 -11.56 46.39
N GLN A 416 -4.65 -10.34 45.86
CA GLN A 416 -3.50 -9.48 46.19
C GLN A 416 -3.73 -7.99 45.82
N LEU A 417 -4.15 -7.20 46.81
CA LEU A 417 -4.00 -5.73 46.78
C LEU A 417 -2.97 -5.36 47.87
N THR A 418 -1.77 -4.97 47.44
CA THR A 418 -0.79 -4.27 48.30
C THR A 418 -0.60 -2.87 47.76
N THR A 419 -0.93 -1.88 48.58
CA THR A 419 -0.69 -0.45 48.35
C THR A 419 0.80 -0.15 48.48
N ILE A 420 1.41 0.46 47.45
CA ILE A 420 2.82 0.89 47.49
C ILE A 420 2.86 2.38 47.82
N THR A 421 3.48 2.71 48.95
CA THR A 421 3.75 4.09 49.36
C THR A 421 5.13 4.51 48.86
N THR A 422 5.22 5.55 48.03
CA THR A 422 6.53 6.05 47.56
C THR A 422 6.85 7.37 48.26
N LYS A 423 8.02 7.44 48.92
CA LYS A 423 8.54 8.63 49.61
C LYS A 423 9.64 9.27 48.76
N LYS A 424 9.49 10.53 48.37
CA LYS A 424 10.52 11.30 47.65
C LYS A 424 10.69 12.70 48.22
N THR A 425 11.93 13.16 48.29
CA THR A 425 12.33 14.52 48.71
C THR A 425 12.53 15.42 47.51
N ASN A 426 12.01 16.65 47.56
CA ASN A 426 12.30 17.66 46.52
C ASN A 426 13.65 18.38 46.78
N ALA A 427 14.11 19.20 45.82
CA ALA A 427 15.38 19.93 45.88
C ALA A 427 15.52 20.94 47.04
N TYR A 428 14.44 21.24 47.76
CA TYR A 428 14.37 22.11 48.94
C TYR A 428 14.20 21.34 50.27
N GLY A 429 14.27 20.00 50.24
CA GLY A 429 14.34 19.17 51.46
C GLY A 429 13.00 18.79 52.08
N GLU A 430 11.87 19.06 51.43
CA GLU A 430 10.55 18.63 51.92
C GLU A 430 10.20 17.21 51.47
N GLU A 431 9.69 16.40 52.39
CA GLU A 431 9.29 15.01 52.15
C GLU A 431 7.87 14.92 51.59
N ILE A 432 7.73 14.39 50.37
CA ILE A 432 6.42 14.09 49.76
C ILE A 432 6.17 12.59 49.87
N ILE A 433 5.05 12.24 50.50
CA ILE A 433 4.56 10.85 50.62
C ILE A 433 3.34 10.72 49.70
N THR A 434 3.44 9.90 48.66
CA THR A 434 2.32 9.62 47.74
C THR A 434 1.87 8.18 47.91
N VAL A 435 0.59 8.00 48.24
CA VAL A 435 -0.09 6.70 48.33
C VAL A 435 -0.94 6.57 47.06
N THR A 436 -0.56 5.67 46.15
CA THR A 436 -1.31 5.44 44.91
C THR A 436 -2.17 4.18 45.08
N SER A 437 -3.49 4.34 45.03
CA SER A 437 -4.47 3.25 45.26
C SER A 437 -5.17 2.76 43.99
N THR A 438 -4.97 3.37 42.82
CA THR A 438 -5.60 2.94 41.57
C THR A 438 -4.64 2.93 40.37
N PRO A 439 -4.75 1.96 39.42
CA PRO A 439 -3.88 1.89 38.24
C PRO A 439 -4.12 2.99 37.20
N TYR A 440 -5.17 3.80 37.37
CA TYR A 440 -5.59 4.82 36.40
C TYR A 440 -4.66 6.05 36.36
N GLU A 441 -3.85 6.25 37.40
CA GLU A 441 -2.93 7.40 37.51
C GLU A 441 -1.52 7.11 36.97
N GLN A 442 -1.29 5.95 36.34
CA GLN A 442 -0.05 5.64 35.61
C GLN A 442 -0.08 6.10 34.14
N GLU A 443 -0.90 7.09 33.77
CA GLU A 443 -0.57 7.88 32.58
C GLU A 443 0.66 8.73 32.91
N THR A 444 1.82 8.22 32.49
CA THR A 444 3.06 9.00 32.37
C THR A 444 2.69 10.39 31.86
N PHE A 445 2.85 11.40 32.71
CA PHE A 445 2.58 12.80 32.38
C PHE A 445 3.65 13.26 31.37
N SER A 446 3.56 12.80 30.12
CA SER A 446 4.35 13.33 29.02
C SER A 446 3.78 14.73 28.77
N SER A 447 4.55 15.76 29.10
CA SER A 447 4.16 17.14 28.86
C SER A 447 3.71 17.26 27.40
N LYS A 448 2.43 17.61 27.17
CA LYS A 448 1.85 17.87 25.83
C LYS A 448 2.63 18.95 25.04
N THR A 449 3.64 19.56 25.65
CA THR A 449 4.56 20.60 25.18
C THR A 449 5.88 20.09 24.60
N ASP A 450 6.15 18.78 24.52
CA ASP A 450 7.43 18.29 23.95
C ASP A 450 7.51 18.56 22.43
N TRP A 451 8.20 19.65 22.09
CA TRP A 451 8.41 20.08 20.72
C TRP A 451 9.35 19.14 19.94
N ARG A 452 10.20 18.35 20.62
CA ARG A 452 11.16 17.45 19.95
C ARG A 452 10.43 16.31 19.24
N MET A 453 9.44 15.71 19.90
CA MET A 453 8.59 14.68 19.30
C MET A 453 7.84 15.21 18.07
N ARG A 454 7.32 16.44 18.14
CA ARG A 454 6.70 17.09 16.97
C ARG A 454 7.70 17.39 15.86
N ALA A 455 8.92 17.83 16.20
CA ALA A 455 9.98 18.06 15.23
C ALA A 455 10.40 16.79 14.47
N ILE A 456 10.43 15.63 15.13
CA ILE A 456 10.69 14.33 14.49
C ILE A 456 9.51 13.91 13.58
N SER A 457 8.29 14.34 13.93
CA SER A 457 7.08 14.05 13.17
C SER A 457 6.93 14.93 11.93
N ALA A 458 7.40 16.18 11.98
CA ALA A 458 7.19 17.21 10.94
C ALA A 458 7.62 16.76 9.52
N PRO A 459 8.76 16.07 9.32
CA PRO A 459 9.15 15.57 8.00
C PRO A 459 8.13 14.62 7.36
N ASN A 460 7.28 13.95 8.15
CA ASN A 460 6.24 13.06 7.64
C ASN A 460 4.98 13.81 7.14
N LEU A 461 4.85 15.12 7.38
CA LEU A 461 3.72 15.93 6.91
C LEU A 461 3.52 15.85 5.38
N GLN A 462 4.62 15.73 4.63
CA GLN A 462 4.58 15.57 3.18
C GLN A 462 3.85 14.29 2.74
N ILE A 463 3.77 13.25 3.58
CA ILE A 463 3.05 12.02 3.25
C ILE A 463 1.53 12.26 3.23
N ARG A 464 1.04 13.21 4.03
CA ARG A 464 -0.39 13.53 4.14
C ARG A 464 -0.93 14.18 2.87
N THR A 465 -0.08 14.82 2.07
CA THR A 465 -0.44 15.38 0.76
C THR A 465 -0.74 14.32 -0.31
N LYS A 466 -0.62 13.03 0.01
CA LYS A 466 -1.03 11.93 -0.90
C LYS A 466 -2.55 11.81 -1.03
N ARG A 467 -3.30 12.30 -0.02
CA ARG A 467 -4.75 12.32 -0.01
C ARG A 467 -5.19 13.73 0.38
N ILE A 468 -5.66 14.47 -0.61
CA ILE A 468 -6.15 15.82 -0.41
C ILE A 468 -7.64 15.81 -0.73
N PHE A 469 -8.44 16.22 0.24
CA PHE A 469 -9.87 16.42 0.08
C PHE A 469 -10.13 17.92 0.01
N ILE A 470 -10.93 18.32 -0.96
CA ILE A 470 -11.46 19.68 -1.06
C ILE A 470 -12.93 19.57 -0.72
N GLU A 471 -13.34 20.21 0.36
CA GLU A 471 -14.75 20.29 0.71
C GLU A 471 -15.33 21.58 0.16
N GLN A 472 -16.49 21.42 -0.47
CA GLN A 472 -17.20 22.49 -1.15
C GLN A 472 -18.64 22.45 -0.64
N GLU A 473 -19.09 23.55 -0.02
CA GLU A 473 -20.51 23.77 0.31
C GLU A 473 -21.26 24.27 -0.93
N GLU A 474 -22.57 24.52 -0.83
CA GLU A 474 -23.34 25.11 -1.94
C GLU A 474 -22.73 26.45 -2.37
N ILE A 475 -22.27 26.51 -3.62
CA ILE A 475 -21.52 27.64 -4.15
C ILE A 475 -22.49 28.58 -4.87
N SER A 476 -22.43 29.85 -4.51
CA SER A 476 -23.16 30.91 -5.22
C SER A 476 -22.66 31.03 -6.67
N GLU A 477 -23.57 31.05 -7.65
CA GLU A 477 -23.25 31.16 -9.09
C GLU A 477 -22.45 32.44 -9.46
N ASN A 478 -22.44 33.44 -8.58
CA ASN A 478 -21.74 34.70 -8.77
C ASN A 478 -20.37 34.78 -8.05
N ALA A 479 -19.96 33.74 -7.33
CA ALA A 479 -18.66 33.70 -6.66
C ALA A 479 -17.49 33.54 -7.65
N TYR A 480 -16.30 33.97 -7.25
CA TYR A 480 -15.06 33.70 -7.98
C TYR A 480 -14.57 32.27 -7.72
N ASP A 481 -13.92 31.69 -8.73
CA ASP A 481 -13.27 30.38 -8.62
C ASP A 481 -11.78 30.56 -8.31
N TYR A 482 -11.29 29.94 -7.25
CA TYR A 482 -9.89 30.04 -6.84
C TYR A 482 -9.11 28.81 -7.26
N VAL A 483 -7.99 29.01 -7.96
CA VAL A 483 -7.11 27.92 -8.42
C VAL A 483 -5.80 27.96 -7.65
N LEU A 484 -5.56 26.94 -6.82
CA LEU A 484 -4.38 26.80 -5.98
C LEU A 484 -3.38 25.79 -6.59
N PRO A 485 -2.14 26.20 -6.90
CA PRO A 485 -1.11 25.30 -7.39
C PRO A 485 -0.72 24.24 -6.36
N MET A 486 -0.64 22.99 -6.81
CA MET A 486 -0.35 21.87 -5.93
C MET A 486 1.10 21.91 -5.39
N ASN A 487 2.04 22.56 -6.08
CA ASN A 487 3.43 22.69 -5.61
C ASN A 487 3.52 23.56 -4.35
N ILE A 488 2.84 24.72 -4.32
CA ILE A 488 2.88 25.61 -3.17
C ILE A 488 2.05 25.06 -2.00
N LEU A 489 0.92 24.40 -2.26
CA LEU A 489 0.17 23.70 -1.21
C LEU A 489 1.01 22.61 -0.53
N LYS A 490 1.67 21.75 -1.33
CA LYS A 490 2.52 20.68 -0.79
C LYS A 490 3.66 21.23 0.05
N LYS A 491 4.31 22.33 -0.38
CA LYS A 491 5.38 22.97 0.38
C LYS A 491 4.84 23.65 1.64
N PHE A 492 3.69 24.32 1.58
CA PHE A 492 3.04 24.96 2.73
C PHE A 492 2.73 23.95 3.85
N ILE A 493 2.17 22.79 3.49
CA ILE A 493 1.93 21.68 4.44
C ILE A 493 3.26 21.15 5.00
N ALA A 494 4.27 20.98 4.16
CA ALA A 494 5.57 20.43 4.57
C ALA A 494 6.34 21.34 5.55
N ILE A 495 6.12 22.66 5.51
CA ILE A 495 6.77 23.61 6.43
C ILE A 495 5.97 23.87 7.70
N SER A 496 4.77 23.30 7.84
CA SER A 496 3.85 23.56 8.95
C SER A 496 4.15 22.69 10.19
N ASP A 497 3.33 22.86 11.23
CA ASP A 497 3.29 21.99 12.41
C ASP A 497 1.92 21.32 12.55
N LEU A 498 1.86 20.19 13.26
CA LEU A 498 0.62 19.44 13.50
C LEU A 498 -0.35 20.11 14.47
N ARG A 499 0.12 21.06 15.27
CA ARG A 499 -0.64 21.67 16.37
C ARG A 499 -0.61 23.19 16.34
N THR A 500 0.55 23.77 16.06
CA THR A 500 0.69 25.23 15.94
C THR A 500 0.24 25.64 14.54
N GLN A 501 -0.70 26.59 14.48
CA GLN A 501 -1.17 27.13 13.21
C GLN A 501 -0.06 27.93 12.52
N VAL A 502 0.01 27.81 11.20
CA VAL A 502 0.90 28.56 10.31
C VAL A 502 0.05 29.20 9.24
N MET A 503 0.31 30.47 8.91
CA MET A 503 -0.39 31.20 7.86
C MET A 503 0.54 31.75 6.79
N GLY A 504 -0.02 32.04 5.63
CA GLY A 504 0.60 32.86 4.59
C GLY A 504 -0.45 33.69 3.85
N TYR A 505 -0.07 34.91 3.45
CA TYR A 505 -0.92 35.74 2.59
C TYR A 505 -0.90 35.21 1.17
N VAL A 506 -2.05 35.25 0.50
CA VAL A 506 -2.26 34.67 -0.82
C VAL A 506 -2.38 35.80 -1.83
N TYR A 507 -1.56 35.76 -2.87
CA TYR A 507 -1.56 36.73 -3.97
C TYR A 507 -1.69 36.00 -5.30
N GLY A 508 -2.38 36.63 -6.24
CA GLY A 508 -2.66 36.03 -7.53
C GLY A 508 -3.16 37.02 -8.56
N LYS A 509 -3.70 36.51 -9.66
CA LYS A 509 -4.35 37.30 -10.70
C LYS A 509 -5.36 36.45 -11.44
N SER A 510 -6.29 37.09 -12.12
CA SER A 510 -7.14 36.39 -13.09
C SER A 510 -6.36 36.11 -14.38
N PRO A 511 -6.61 34.97 -15.04
CA PRO A 511 -6.11 34.74 -16.38
C PRO A 511 -6.81 35.71 -17.36
N GLU A 512 -6.14 36.06 -18.46
CA GLU A 512 -6.60 37.11 -19.39
C GLU A 512 -7.94 36.78 -20.07
N ASP A 513 -8.25 35.49 -20.19
CA ASP A 513 -9.43 34.93 -20.83
C ASP A 513 -10.63 34.77 -19.88
N ASN A 514 -10.42 34.72 -18.56
CA ASN A 514 -11.50 34.51 -17.60
C ASN A 514 -11.35 35.32 -16.29
N PRO A 515 -12.04 36.47 -16.17
CA PRO A 515 -11.95 37.31 -14.97
C PRO A 515 -12.64 36.73 -13.74
N LYS A 516 -13.52 35.72 -13.91
CA LYS A 516 -14.18 35.03 -12.79
C LYS A 516 -13.27 34.00 -12.10
N VAL A 517 -12.14 33.66 -12.71
CA VAL A 517 -11.14 32.76 -12.13
C VAL A 517 -10.02 33.58 -11.49
N LYS A 518 -9.55 33.13 -10.32
CA LYS A 518 -8.45 33.71 -9.56
C LYS A 518 -7.34 32.67 -9.40
N GLU A 519 -6.27 32.81 -10.18
CA GLU A 519 -5.11 31.94 -10.08
C GLU A 519 -4.18 32.43 -8.98
N ILE A 520 -3.94 31.58 -7.98
CA ILE A 520 -3.02 31.87 -6.88
C ILE A 520 -1.59 31.62 -7.37
N HIS A 521 -0.78 32.67 -7.45
CA HIS A 521 0.61 32.56 -7.88
C HIS A 521 1.61 32.55 -6.72
N CYS A 522 1.26 33.17 -5.59
CA CYS A 522 2.21 33.40 -4.50
C CYS A 522 1.58 33.18 -3.13
N ILE A 523 2.32 32.49 -2.24
CA ILE A 523 2.10 32.50 -0.80
C ILE A 523 3.24 33.28 -0.14
N VAL A 524 2.90 34.36 0.55
CA VAL A 524 3.85 35.20 1.28
C VAL A 524 3.83 34.80 2.75
N LEU A 525 4.94 34.28 3.26
CA LEU A 525 5.12 34.05 4.70
C LEU A 525 5.68 35.33 5.33
N VAL A 526 5.00 35.76 6.39
CA VAL A 526 5.38 36.92 7.18
C VAL A 526 5.90 36.48 8.56
N PRO A 527 6.64 37.34 9.28
CA PRO A 527 6.87 37.16 10.71
C PRO A 527 5.55 36.80 11.41
N GLN A 528 5.50 35.67 12.10
CA GLN A 528 4.27 35.22 12.74
C GLN A 528 4.53 34.43 14.02
N LEU A 529 3.61 34.57 14.96
CA LEU A 529 3.56 33.81 16.20
C LEU A 529 2.24 33.05 16.28
N GLY A 530 2.29 31.78 15.89
CA GLY A 530 1.14 30.87 15.94
C GLY A 530 0.95 30.20 17.30
N THR A 531 -0.30 29.95 17.65
CA THR A 531 -0.72 29.05 18.72
C THR A 531 -1.58 27.93 18.15
N HIS A 532 -2.25 27.14 18.99
CA HIS A 532 -3.20 26.13 18.54
C HIS A 532 -4.57 26.72 18.15
N LYS A 533 -4.86 27.97 18.53
CA LYS A 533 -6.14 28.65 18.27
C LYS A 533 -6.02 29.91 17.43
N THR A 534 -4.95 30.68 17.63
CA THR A 534 -4.78 32.03 17.06
C THR A 534 -3.41 32.20 16.44
N ILE A 535 -3.29 33.17 15.54
CA ILE A 535 -2.02 33.58 14.93
C ILE A 535 -1.90 35.10 15.12
N SER A 536 -0.74 35.55 15.59
CA SER A 536 -0.38 36.96 15.62
C SER A 536 0.64 37.24 14.50
N VAL A 537 0.41 38.33 13.76
CA VAL A 537 1.26 38.80 12.66
C VAL A 537 1.40 40.31 12.75
N PRO A 538 2.45 40.92 12.14
CA PRO A 538 2.56 42.36 12.04
C PRO A 538 1.42 42.97 11.22
N LYS A 539 1.03 44.21 11.57
CA LYS A 539 -0.06 44.94 10.90
C LYS A 539 0.28 45.36 9.48
N GLN A 540 1.56 45.57 9.18
CA GLN A 540 2.04 45.89 7.84
C GLN A 540 1.73 44.72 6.90
N LEU A 541 1.10 44.99 5.75
CA LEU A 541 0.98 44.00 4.67
C LEU A 541 2.31 43.86 3.92
N PRO A 542 2.59 42.69 3.31
CA PRO A 542 3.80 42.53 2.51
C PRO A 542 3.84 43.51 1.35
N ASP A 543 5.00 44.14 1.16
CA ASP A 543 5.26 45.05 0.05
C ASP A 543 6.55 44.64 -0.67
N HIS A 544 6.49 44.54 -2.00
CA HIS A 544 7.60 44.18 -2.87
C HIS A 544 7.23 44.37 -4.35
N GLU A 545 8.21 44.69 -5.20
CA GLU A 545 8.01 44.97 -6.63
C GLU A 545 7.24 43.87 -7.38
N ILE A 546 7.55 42.60 -7.09
CA ILE A 546 6.87 41.42 -7.68
C ILE A 546 5.37 41.42 -7.35
N LEU A 547 5.00 41.80 -6.12
CA LEU A 547 3.61 41.79 -5.65
C LEU A 547 2.77 42.88 -6.32
N ASN A 548 3.38 43.95 -6.83
CA ASN A 548 2.66 45.02 -7.54
C ASN A 548 1.94 44.53 -8.81
N SER A 549 2.38 43.42 -9.38
CA SER A 549 1.76 42.78 -10.55
C SER A 549 0.63 41.80 -10.18
N LEU A 550 0.40 41.57 -8.89
CA LEU A 550 -0.57 40.62 -8.34
C LEU A 550 -1.59 41.37 -7.46
N GLU A 551 -2.80 40.83 -7.36
CA GLU A 551 -3.80 41.30 -6.41
C GLU A 551 -3.81 40.41 -5.14
N PRO A 552 -4.08 40.97 -3.95
CA PRO A 552 -4.28 40.18 -2.75
C PRO A 552 -5.58 39.39 -2.86
N LEU A 553 -5.50 38.08 -2.66
CA LEU A 553 -6.64 37.14 -2.69
C LEU A 553 -7.00 36.62 -1.29
N GLY A 554 -6.37 37.15 -0.23
CA GLY A 554 -6.65 36.79 1.14
C GLY A 554 -5.52 36.01 1.80
N TRP A 555 -5.83 34.91 2.49
CA TRP A 555 -4.84 34.18 3.28
C TRP A 555 -5.16 32.69 3.39
N ILE A 556 -4.12 31.89 3.60
CA ILE A 556 -4.19 30.45 3.87
C ILE A 556 -3.58 30.16 5.23
N HIS A 557 -4.20 29.27 6.02
CA HIS A 557 -3.60 28.82 7.28
C HIS A 557 -3.88 27.35 7.59
N THR A 558 -3.03 26.76 8.42
CA THR A 558 -3.24 25.41 8.94
C THR A 558 -4.11 25.41 10.18
N GLN A 559 -4.95 24.38 10.32
CA GLN A 559 -5.77 24.15 11.50
C GLN A 559 -5.48 22.78 12.12
N PRO A 560 -5.48 22.65 13.47
CA PRO A 560 -5.37 21.36 14.13
C PRO A 560 -6.59 20.48 13.85
N SER A 561 -6.41 19.16 13.92
CA SER A 561 -7.48 18.18 13.66
C SER A 561 -8.62 18.17 14.69
N SER A 562 -8.55 18.99 15.76
CA SER A 562 -9.58 19.10 16.80
C SER A 562 -10.71 20.06 16.45
N VAL A 563 -10.54 20.87 15.40
CA VAL A 563 -11.52 21.86 14.93
C VAL A 563 -12.41 21.21 13.87
N SER A 564 -13.66 21.67 13.71
CA SER A 564 -14.47 21.25 12.55
C SER A 564 -13.77 21.67 11.25
N HIS A 565 -13.83 20.81 10.24
CA HIS A 565 -13.11 20.99 8.98
C HIS A 565 -13.92 21.76 7.94
N THR A 566 -15.23 21.84 8.15
CA THR A 566 -16.19 22.45 7.22
C THR A 566 -16.48 23.92 7.53
N THR A 567 -16.06 24.45 8.67
CA THR A 567 -16.48 25.79 9.13
C THR A 567 -15.31 26.70 9.45
N LEU A 568 -15.45 28.00 9.15
CA LEU A 568 -14.52 29.00 9.66
C LEU A 568 -14.67 29.15 11.17
N THR A 569 -13.55 29.34 11.86
CA THR A 569 -13.58 29.64 13.30
C THR A 569 -13.91 31.12 13.54
N PRO A 570 -14.43 31.49 14.73
CA PRO A 570 -14.62 32.88 15.09
C PRO A 570 -13.32 33.70 15.01
N GLN A 571 -12.18 33.06 15.28
CA GLN A 571 -10.86 33.65 15.16
C GLN A 571 -10.53 34.01 13.70
N ASP A 572 -10.87 33.14 12.75
CA ASP A 572 -10.64 33.37 11.32
C ASP A 572 -11.47 34.55 10.80
N VAL A 573 -12.77 34.60 11.17
CA VAL A 573 -13.66 35.71 10.83
C VAL A 573 -13.16 37.03 11.44
N THR A 574 -12.72 36.98 12.70
CA THR A 574 -12.18 38.17 13.39
C THR A 574 -10.89 38.65 12.74
N PHE A 575 -9.97 37.73 12.41
CA PHE A 575 -8.69 38.04 11.77
C PHE A 575 -8.91 38.66 10.38
N HIS A 576 -9.69 37.99 9.53
CA HIS A 576 -9.96 38.44 8.17
C HIS A 576 -10.64 39.82 8.16
N SER A 577 -11.65 40.03 9.03
CA SER A 577 -12.32 41.34 9.16
C SER A 577 -11.40 42.46 9.64
N LYS A 578 -10.48 42.17 10.57
CA LYS A 578 -9.50 43.15 11.06
C LYS A 578 -8.53 43.57 9.96
N VAL A 579 -7.98 42.61 9.21
CA VAL A 579 -7.07 42.91 8.09
C VAL A 579 -7.79 43.74 7.02
N MET A 580 -9.01 43.36 6.63
CA MET A 580 -9.81 44.09 5.64
C MET A 580 -10.17 45.51 6.12
N SER A 581 -10.43 45.70 7.42
CA SER A 581 -10.70 47.04 7.98
C SER A 581 -9.48 47.97 7.99
N GLN A 582 -8.28 47.40 8.11
CA GLN A 582 -7.02 48.13 8.18
C GLN A 582 -6.48 48.46 6.78
N HIS A 583 -6.78 47.62 5.79
CA HIS A 583 -6.18 47.67 4.47
C HIS A 583 -7.23 47.68 3.36
N LYS A 584 -7.39 48.84 2.71
CA LYS A 584 -8.33 49.02 1.58
C LYS A 584 -8.00 48.21 0.33
N SER A 585 -6.79 47.63 0.26
CA SER A 585 -6.38 46.76 -0.85
C SER A 585 -7.10 45.41 -0.83
N TRP A 586 -7.66 45.00 0.32
CA TRP A 586 -8.45 43.78 0.44
C TRP A 586 -9.90 44.06 0.03
N ASP A 587 -10.31 43.45 -1.06
CA ASP A 587 -11.67 43.51 -1.60
C ASP A 587 -12.49 42.34 -1.03
N GLY A 588 -13.56 42.65 -0.30
CA GLY A 588 -14.40 41.66 0.38
C GLY A 588 -15.04 40.62 -0.53
N GLU A 589 -15.18 40.90 -1.84
CA GLU A 589 -15.68 39.91 -2.80
C GLU A 589 -14.58 39.01 -3.37
N LYS A 590 -13.32 39.44 -3.30
CA LYS A 590 -12.16 38.72 -3.88
C LYS A 590 -11.23 38.08 -2.86
N THR A 591 -11.28 38.51 -1.60
CA THR A 591 -10.41 37.96 -0.56
C THR A 591 -11.06 36.79 0.15
N VAL A 592 -10.32 35.69 0.25
CA VAL A 592 -10.80 34.44 0.86
C VAL A 592 -9.93 34.02 2.03
N THR A 593 -10.54 33.20 2.90
CA THR A 593 -9.84 32.45 3.93
C THR A 593 -9.79 30.99 3.51
N ILE A 594 -8.59 30.49 3.23
CA ILE A 594 -8.35 29.08 2.91
C ILE A 594 -7.85 28.38 4.18
N THR A 595 -8.58 27.37 4.63
CA THR A 595 -8.16 26.56 5.77
C THR A 595 -7.56 25.25 5.27
N CYS A 596 -6.47 24.80 5.89
CA CYS A 596 -5.83 23.54 5.60
C CYS A 596 -5.76 22.70 6.88
N GLN A 597 -6.69 21.76 7.03
CA GLN A 597 -6.71 20.87 8.18
C GLN A 597 -5.84 19.64 7.90
N ILE A 598 -4.86 19.40 8.78
CA ILE A 598 -3.90 18.31 8.61
C ILE A 598 -4.28 17.11 9.50
N THR A 599 -4.92 16.10 8.91
CA THR A 599 -5.39 14.89 9.60
C THR A 599 -4.42 13.70 9.38
N PRO A 600 -4.43 12.66 10.22
CA PRO A 600 -3.54 11.50 10.02
C PRO A 600 -3.76 10.83 8.65
N GLY A 601 -2.80 11.02 7.73
CA GLY A 601 -2.82 10.42 6.40
C GLY A 601 -3.55 11.19 5.30
N SER A 602 -4.09 12.37 5.60
CA SER A 602 -4.79 13.23 4.63
C SER A 602 -4.75 14.71 4.99
N CYS A 603 -5.12 15.57 4.05
CA CYS A 603 -5.34 16.99 4.26
C CYS A 603 -6.72 17.38 3.73
N ASN A 604 -7.47 18.15 4.50
CA ASN A 604 -8.75 18.72 4.08
C ASN A 604 -8.55 20.21 3.82
N LEU A 605 -9.07 20.71 2.70
CA LEU A 605 -9.08 22.12 2.37
C LEU A 605 -10.51 22.62 2.22
N THR A 606 -10.75 23.80 2.79
CA THR A 606 -11.96 24.60 2.55
C THR A 606 -11.56 26.03 2.24
N ALA A 607 -12.40 26.73 1.49
CA ALA A 607 -12.23 28.14 1.18
C ALA A 607 -13.55 28.86 1.38
N HIS A 608 -13.49 30.01 2.04
CA HIS A 608 -14.67 30.80 2.39
C HIS A 608 -14.41 32.29 2.16
N LYS A 609 -15.44 33.03 1.77
CA LYS A 609 -15.44 34.51 1.80
C LYS A 609 -16.36 35.02 2.91
N LEU A 610 -16.06 36.20 3.43
CA LEU A 610 -16.92 36.82 4.45
C LEU A 610 -18.14 37.48 3.81
N THR A 611 -19.27 37.36 4.49
CA THR A 611 -20.44 38.17 4.17
C THR A 611 -20.30 39.57 4.80
N PRO A 612 -21.09 40.56 4.35
CA PRO A 612 -21.13 41.88 5.00
C PRO A 612 -21.45 41.80 6.50
N GLU A 613 -22.32 40.87 6.91
CA GLU A 613 -22.66 40.65 8.33
C GLU A 613 -21.48 40.10 9.13
N GLY A 614 -20.76 39.13 8.56
CA GLY A 614 -19.56 38.57 9.19
C GLY A 614 -18.42 39.58 9.30
N TYR A 615 -18.25 40.45 8.29
CA TYR A 615 -17.33 41.57 8.35
C TYR A 615 -17.66 42.50 9.52
N ASP A 616 -18.93 42.88 9.62
CA ASP A 616 -19.43 43.82 10.61
C ASP A 616 -19.33 43.29 12.05
N TRP A 617 -19.53 41.98 12.23
CA TRP A 617 -19.32 41.30 13.49
C TRP A 617 -17.82 41.17 13.82
N GLY A 618 -17.01 40.67 12.89
CA GLY A 618 -15.60 40.37 13.12
C GLY A 618 -14.76 41.61 13.47
N ARG A 619 -15.06 42.77 12.87
CA ARG A 619 -14.38 44.04 13.21
C ARG A 619 -14.68 44.53 14.63
N LYS A 620 -15.86 44.18 15.18
CA LYS A 620 -16.30 44.57 16.53
C LYS A 620 -15.89 43.55 17.59
N ASN A 621 -15.61 42.31 17.20
CA ASN A 621 -15.27 41.25 18.12
C ASN A 621 -13.94 41.53 18.86
N LYS A 622 -14.01 41.45 20.19
CA LYS A 622 -12.86 41.60 21.10
C LYS A 622 -12.51 40.29 21.80
N ASP A 623 -13.41 39.31 21.82
CA ASP A 623 -13.18 38.00 22.41
C ASP A 623 -12.58 37.06 21.37
N ILE A 624 -11.25 36.95 21.40
CA ILE A 624 -10.47 36.10 20.50
C ILE A 624 -10.12 34.73 21.10
N PHE A 625 -10.49 34.48 22.36
CA PHE A 625 -10.10 33.27 23.09
C PHE A 625 -11.24 32.28 23.27
N SER A 626 -12.49 32.76 23.30
CA SER A 626 -13.67 31.90 23.33
C SER A 626 -13.85 31.13 22.02
N ASP A 627 -14.27 29.88 22.13
CA ASP A 627 -14.64 29.05 20.97
C ASP A 627 -16.05 29.40 20.47
N GLU A 628 -16.87 30.05 21.31
CA GLU A 628 -18.22 30.53 20.98
C GLU A 628 -18.40 31.98 21.50
N PRO A 629 -17.81 32.98 20.83
CA PRO A 629 -18.00 34.37 21.21
C PRO A 629 -19.43 34.83 20.95
N GLN A 630 -19.89 35.79 21.74
CA GLN A 630 -21.28 36.24 21.71
C GLN A 630 -21.72 36.72 20.31
N GLY A 631 -22.85 36.17 19.85
CA GLY A 631 -23.46 36.55 18.57
C GLY A 631 -22.77 35.95 17.34
N PHE A 632 -21.88 34.97 17.51
CA PHE A 632 -21.30 34.26 16.38
C PHE A 632 -22.32 33.38 15.66
N ASN A 633 -22.39 33.47 14.34
CA ASN A 633 -23.32 32.69 13.52
C ASN A 633 -22.62 32.11 12.28
N HIS A 634 -22.43 30.79 12.29
CA HIS A 634 -21.80 30.05 11.19
C HIS A 634 -22.56 30.15 9.86
N GLY A 635 -23.89 30.26 9.86
CA GLY A 635 -24.70 30.27 8.64
C GLY A 635 -24.86 31.64 7.98
N ALA A 636 -24.43 32.72 8.65
CA ALA A 636 -24.63 34.09 8.17
C ALA A 636 -23.32 34.84 7.89
N PHE A 637 -22.19 34.45 8.49
CA PHE A 637 -20.98 35.28 8.52
C PHE A 637 -19.98 34.99 7.40
N TYR A 638 -20.10 33.86 6.75
CA TYR A 638 -19.25 33.47 5.64
C TYR A 638 -20.03 32.54 4.71
N GLU A 639 -19.55 32.43 3.47
CA GLU A 639 -20.09 31.51 2.48
C GLU A 639 -18.95 30.78 1.78
N GLY A 640 -19.20 29.51 1.39
CA GLY A 640 -18.25 28.69 0.67
C GLY A 640 -17.93 29.24 -0.72
N VAL A 641 -16.68 29.12 -1.13
CA VAL A 641 -16.24 29.47 -2.49
C VAL A 641 -15.58 28.28 -3.17
N GLN A 642 -15.59 28.28 -4.51
CA GLN A 642 -14.96 27.23 -5.28
C GLN A 642 -13.44 27.29 -5.14
N LEU A 643 -12.85 26.19 -4.66
CA LEU A 643 -11.40 25.98 -4.63
C LEU A 643 -11.02 24.80 -5.53
N ILE A 644 -10.08 25.00 -6.44
CA ILE A 644 -9.60 24.00 -7.39
C ILE A 644 -8.10 23.84 -7.21
N LEU A 645 -7.61 22.60 -7.17
CA LEU A 645 -6.18 22.33 -7.21
C LEU A 645 -5.71 22.11 -8.65
N SER A 646 -4.59 22.73 -9.01
CA SER A 646 -4.01 22.59 -10.34
C SER A 646 -2.54 22.15 -10.32
N GLU A 647 -2.17 21.32 -11.30
CA GLU A 647 -0.78 21.03 -11.66
C GLU A 647 -0.34 21.73 -12.97
N SER A 648 -1.22 22.54 -13.59
CA SER A 648 -0.93 23.19 -14.89
C SER A 648 0.08 24.32 -14.80
N PHE A 649 0.20 24.96 -13.64
CA PHE A 649 1.17 26.02 -13.37
C PHE A 649 1.79 25.87 -11.98
N MET A 650 2.89 26.59 -11.76
CA MET A 650 3.64 26.57 -10.51
C MET A 650 3.51 27.93 -9.82
N GLY A 651 3.19 27.91 -8.54
CA GLY A 651 3.32 29.09 -7.70
C GLY A 651 4.72 29.22 -7.08
N PHE A 652 4.98 30.34 -6.42
CA PHE A 652 6.20 30.61 -5.68
C PHE A 652 5.91 31.10 -4.26
N PHE A 653 6.97 31.21 -3.44
CA PHE A 653 6.88 31.76 -2.09
C PHE A 653 7.68 33.04 -1.98
N MET A 654 7.20 33.92 -1.12
CA MET A 654 7.98 35.01 -0.58
C MET A 654 8.15 34.81 0.92
N VAL A 655 9.32 35.17 1.43
CA VAL A 655 9.73 34.98 2.82
C VAL A 655 10.32 36.29 3.35
N PRO A 656 10.41 36.48 4.68
CA PRO A 656 11.05 37.67 5.23
C PRO A 656 12.49 37.80 4.73
N GLU A 657 12.88 38.99 4.31
CA GLU A 657 14.24 39.29 3.81
C GLU A 657 15.27 39.10 4.91
N GLU A 658 14.97 39.63 6.09
CA GLU A 658 15.76 39.45 7.30
C GLU A 658 15.01 38.61 8.34
N GLY A 659 15.75 37.74 9.01
CA GLY A 659 15.24 36.95 10.13
C GLY A 659 14.41 35.74 9.71
N SER A 660 13.37 35.48 10.50
CA SER A 660 12.59 34.25 10.47
C SER A 660 11.14 34.57 10.15
N TRP A 661 10.43 33.70 9.43
CA TRP A 661 8.96 33.79 9.40
C TRP A 661 8.34 33.23 10.69
N ASN A 662 8.94 32.21 11.31
CA ASN A 662 8.41 31.56 12.52
C ASN A 662 9.05 32.13 13.79
N TYR A 663 8.25 32.76 14.66
CA TYR A 663 8.70 33.27 15.96
C TYR A 663 8.29 32.40 17.16
N TYR A 664 7.81 31.16 16.93
CA TYR A 664 7.37 30.27 18.01
C TYR A 664 8.41 30.06 19.13
N PHE A 665 9.70 29.93 18.79
CA PHE A 665 10.79 29.82 19.77
C PHE A 665 11.48 31.15 20.08
N MET A 666 11.04 32.24 19.45
CA MET A 666 11.62 33.59 19.56
C MET A 666 10.53 34.60 19.90
N GLY A 667 9.55 34.22 20.73
CA GLY A 667 8.34 35.02 20.95
C GLY A 667 8.60 36.46 21.40
N TYR A 668 9.68 36.70 22.16
CA TYR A 668 10.10 38.05 22.57
C TYR A 668 10.49 38.96 21.41
N GLY A 669 10.89 38.41 20.26
CA GLY A 669 11.27 39.15 19.07
C GLY A 669 10.11 39.50 18.13
N HIS A 670 8.88 39.07 18.43
CA HIS A 670 7.71 39.33 17.60
C HIS A 670 6.81 40.40 18.23
N THR A 671 6.43 41.42 17.44
CA THR A 671 5.43 42.41 17.85
C THR A 671 4.52 42.76 16.68
N GLU A 672 3.25 43.09 16.94
CA GLU A 672 2.29 43.43 15.86
C GLU A 672 2.64 44.73 15.11
N ASN A 673 3.51 45.57 15.67
CA ASN A 673 3.92 46.83 15.05
C ASN A 673 5.33 46.75 14.44
N MET A 674 5.94 45.57 14.35
CA MET A 674 7.25 45.43 13.70
C MET A 674 7.14 45.66 12.19
N GLU A 675 8.19 46.24 11.62
CA GLU A 675 8.35 46.36 10.18
C GLU A 675 9.13 45.17 9.63
N TYR A 676 8.84 44.80 8.39
CA TYR A 676 9.54 43.72 7.70
C TYR A 676 9.56 43.94 6.19
N GLY A 677 10.64 43.47 5.56
CA GLY A 677 10.75 43.29 4.11
C GLY A 677 10.52 41.83 3.72
N VAL A 678 10.12 41.59 2.48
CA VAL A 678 9.97 40.24 1.92
C VAL A 678 10.81 40.09 0.65
N THR A 679 11.31 38.88 0.41
CA THR A 679 12.08 38.54 -0.79
C THR A 679 11.63 37.20 -1.34
N LEU A 680 11.95 36.93 -2.61
CA LEU A 680 11.72 35.64 -3.23
C LEU A 680 12.58 34.57 -2.56
N GLY A 681 11.98 33.51 -2.03
CA GLY A 681 12.75 32.50 -1.33
C GLY A 681 11.98 31.21 -1.06
N VAL A 682 12.74 30.18 -0.65
CA VAL A 682 12.16 28.89 -0.27
C VAL A 682 11.93 28.90 1.25
N PRO A 683 10.69 28.73 1.71
CA PRO A 683 10.40 28.75 3.13
C PRO A 683 11.04 27.55 3.82
N LYS A 684 11.68 27.84 4.96
CA LYS A 684 12.26 26.85 5.86
C LYS A 684 11.17 26.17 6.67
N GLU A 685 11.41 24.92 7.07
CA GLU A 685 10.46 24.11 7.85
C GLU A 685 10.25 24.67 9.25
N PHE A 686 9.08 24.47 9.87
CA PHE A 686 8.73 25.02 11.19
C PHE A 686 9.83 24.88 12.26
N TYR A 687 10.53 23.74 12.30
CA TYR A 687 11.60 23.42 13.25
C TYR A 687 13.02 23.63 12.70
N HIS A 688 13.19 24.39 11.62
CA HIS A 688 14.51 24.70 11.07
C HIS A 688 15.36 25.51 12.06
N GLU A 689 16.68 25.35 12.03
CA GLU A 689 17.63 25.92 13.01
C GLU A 689 17.50 27.44 13.14
N VAL A 690 17.30 28.13 12.02
CA VAL A 690 17.06 29.58 11.93
C VAL A 690 15.86 30.08 12.77
N HIS A 691 14.85 29.23 13.01
CA HIS A 691 13.67 29.61 13.80
C HIS A 691 13.86 29.44 15.30
N ARG A 692 14.99 28.88 15.72
CA ARG A 692 15.23 28.43 17.10
C ARG A 692 16.70 28.54 17.52
N PRO A 693 17.37 29.67 17.28
CA PRO A 693 18.80 29.84 17.45
C PRO A 693 19.28 29.54 18.89
N HIS A 694 18.46 29.82 19.91
CA HIS A 694 18.82 29.56 21.31
C HIS A 694 19.01 28.06 21.69
N HIS A 695 18.67 27.13 20.81
CA HIS A 695 18.91 25.70 21.03
C HIS A 695 20.26 25.21 20.49
N PHE A 696 20.96 26.05 19.73
CA PHE A 696 22.26 25.80 19.13
C PHE A 696 23.28 26.76 19.72
#